data_AF-A0A2J6JBV1-F1
#
_entry.id   AF-A0A2J6JBV1-F1
#
_cell.length_a   1.000
_cell.length_b   1.000
_cell.length_c   1.000
_cell.angle_alpha   90.00
_cell.angle_beta   90.00
_cell.angle_gamma   90.00
#
_symmetry.space_group_name_H-M   'P 1'
#
loop_
_entity.id
_entity.type
_entity.pdbx_description
1 polymer ?
#
loop_
_entity_poly.entity_id
_entity_poly.type
_entity_poly.pdbx_seq_one_letter_code
_entity_poly.pdbx_strand_id
1 'polypeptide(L)'
;MNYPVWYLPEIGGNTLIALIAIVHVFISHFAVGGGLYLVLAERKGLREKSEAILDFTHGHSKFFLLVTMVFGGLTGVGIWFIIALVQPAATSLLIHNFVFGWATEWVFFLVEIIALFVYFYSFGRMEARTHQIVGWIYFGAAWGSLFLINGIIDFMLTPGGWLENGDFWLGFFNPTFWPSLFFRTFIALMMAGLFAYVTCAWQKDESLRFTMTRFSGKWVLTALAGGLPSGIWYVAALPEPAHKLVHGGSPTIVKALDWGLYATVAILIISLLCTVILPALHNRLIAFVVLACGLFFMGSFEWTREAARRPYVINEVMYSNGLSKADVEQANAEGFLQSARWSKFHTVDEKNLLEIGEDIYKLQCYACHSLGGFNNDLLTRTANFSLPSFMTYLEKIHERRYFMPPFAGSRDEMRALASWIVGDLHGKSLEQPEEVAAPAAGESVFAENCVFCHDADLIAERTNSWGREKIRSALNNLSALNPAMPDFEGSEAEKEALADYLVTYGQAPTSAPAAGEAIFAENCVFCHEATLITERTNGWGREKIRSALNSLSALNPAMPDFEGSDSDKEALADYLAAFNQAPPPPPVSGETIFAENCVFCHEATLIAERTNGWGREKIRTALNALSTLNPAMPDFEGSTAEKEALADFLFTQTQGGQL
;
A
#
# COMPACT_ATOMS: atom_id res chain seq x y z
N MET A 1 -23.35 10.11 10.27
CA MET A 1 -21.98 10.49 10.72
C MET A 1 -22.04 11.37 11.96
N ASN A 2 -21.43 10.95 13.09
CA ASN A 2 -21.52 11.69 14.36
C ASN A 2 -20.26 12.49 14.73
N TYR A 3 -19.14 12.29 14.03
CA TYR A 3 -17.83 12.83 14.41
C TYR A 3 -17.21 13.69 13.29
N PRO A 4 -16.39 14.69 13.63
CA PRO A 4 -15.66 15.48 12.64
C PRO A 4 -14.58 14.63 11.97
N VAL A 5 -14.25 14.97 10.72
CA VAL A 5 -13.19 14.29 9.95
C VAL A 5 -11.87 15.06 10.09
N TRP A 6 -10.82 14.37 10.53
CA TRP A 6 -9.46 14.91 10.50
C TRP A 6 -8.85 14.74 9.10
N TYR A 7 -8.98 15.78 8.28
CA TYR A 7 -8.67 15.74 6.86
C TYR A 7 -7.19 16.06 6.58
N LEU A 8 -6.46 15.06 6.07
CA LEU A 8 -5.04 15.08 5.69
C LEU A 8 -4.90 14.43 4.30
N PRO A 9 -5.27 15.13 3.22
CA PRO A 9 -5.48 14.53 1.90
C PRO A 9 -4.27 13.78 1.33
N GLU A 10 -3.06 14.27 1.58
CA GLU A 10 -1.82 13.73 0.99
C GLU A 10 -1.34 12.43 1.68
N ILE A 11 -1.61 12.29 2.98
CA ILE A 11 -1.10 11.17 3.80
C ILE A 11 -2.18 10.10 4.00
N GLY A 12 -3.41 10.55 4.28
CA GLY A 12 -4.54 9.70 4.66
C GLY A 12 -4.43 9.15 6.08
N GLY A 13 -5.53 9.22 6.85
CA GLY A 13 -5.54 8.79 8.25
C GLY A 13 -5.17 7.30 8.46
N ASN A 14 -5.60 6.41 7.56
CA ASN A 14 -5.29 4.98 7.67
C ASN A 14 -3.80 4.65 7.54
N THR A 15 -3.05 5.45 6.77
CA THR A 15 -1.59 5.29 6.65
C THR A 15 -0.91 5.55 7.99
N LEU A 16 -1.39 6.56 8.74
CA LEU A 16 -0.90 6.87 10.09
C LEU A 16 -1.24 5.77 11.09
N ILE A 17 -2.47 5.23 11.04
CA ILE A 17 -2.85 4.06 11.85
C ILE A 17 -1.90 2.90 11.54
N ALA A 18 -1.71 2.56 10.26
CA ALA A 18 -0.86 1.44 9.86
C ALA A 18 0.59 1.61 10.36
N LEU A 19 1.18 2.79 10.17
CA LEU A 19 2.55 3.08 10.62
C LEU A 19 2.70 2.87 12.14
N ILE A 20 1.83 3.48 12.95
CA ILE A 20 1.92 3.40 14.40
C ILE A 20 1.58 1.99 14.89
N ALA A 21 0.56 1.34 14.31
CA ALA A 21 0.16 -0.01 14.68
C ALA A 21 1.27 -1.03 14.42
N ILE A 22 1.88 -1.02 13.23
CA ILE A 22 2.96 -1.96 12.89
C ILE A 22 4.13 -1.79 13.86
N VAL A 23 4.55 -0.55 14.11
CA VAL A 23 5.67 -0.26 15.02
C VAL A 23 5.34 -0.68 16.45
N HIS A 24 4.17 -0.30 16.96
CA HIS A 24 3.78 -0.64 18.33
C HIS A 24 3.63 -2.16 18.52
N VAL A 25 2.94 -2.83 17.60
CA VAL A 25 2.64 -4.26 17.71
C VAL A 25 3.93 -5.09 17.60
N PHE A 26 4.90 -4.66 16.78
CA PHE A 26 6.23 -5.27 16.74
C PHE A 26 6.94 -5.22 18.10
N ILE A 27 6.84 -4.09 18.81
CA ILE A 27 7.47 -3.92 20.13
C ILE A 27 6.66 -4.59 21.24
N SER A 28 5.33 -4.56 21.18
CA SER A 28 4.47 -5.19 22.20
C SER A 28 4.59 -6.71 22.18
N HIS A 29 4.73 -7.33 21.00
CA HIS A 29 5.00 -8.77 20.90
C HIS A 29 6.37 -9.12 21.50
N PHE A 30 7.38 -8.25 21.35
CA PHE A 30 8.63 -8.39 22.08
C PHE A 30 8.43 -8.24 23.60
N ALA A 31 7.61 -7.31 24.07
CA ALA A 31 7.29 -7.15 25.49
C ALA A 31 6.68 -8.44 26.09
N VAL A 32 5.73 -9.07 25.39
CA VAL A 32 5.09 -10.31 25.84
C VAL A 32 6.07 -11.47 25.86
N GLY A 33 6.70 -11.78 24.72
CA GLY A 33 7.58 -12.95 24.63
C GLY A 33 8.89 -12.77 25.38
N GLY A 34 9.45 -11.56 25.37
CA GLY A 34 10.70 -11.23 26.04
C GLY A 34 10.60 -11.33 27.57
N GLY A 35 9.41 -11.13 28.14
CA GLY A 35 9.14 -11.42 29.55
C GLY A 35 9.43 -12.87 29.92
N LEU A 36 8.92 -13.83 29.14
CA LEU A 36 9.23 -15.25 29.34
C LEU A 36 10.71 -15.54 29.06
N TYR A 37 11.29 -14.89 28.04
CA TYR A 37 12.69 -15.07 27.69
C TYR A 37 13.62 -14.71 28.85
N LEU A 38 13.40 -13.56 29.50
CA LEU A 38 14.20 -13.11 30.65
C LEU A 38 14.22 -14.14 31.77
N VAL A 39 13.04 -14.62 32.15
CA VAL A 39 12.87 -15.64 33.20
C VAL A 39 13.64 -16.91 32.86
N LEU A 40 13.52 -17.40 31.62
CA LEU A 40 14.17 -18.64 31.22
C LEU A 40 15.68 -18.47 30.96
N ALA A 41 16.13 -17.31 30.52
CA ALA A 41 17.56 -16.97 30.38
C ALA A 41 18.25 -16.90 31.75
N GLU A 42 17.63 -16.24 32.72
CA GLU A 42 18.14 -16.22 34.11
C GLU A 42 18.14 -17.63 34.70
N ARG A 43 17.06 -18.40 34.52
CA ARG A 43 16.99 -19.79 34.99
C ARG A 43 18.09 -20.66 34.38
N LYS A 44 18.42 -20.43 33.10
CA LYS A 44 19.55 -21.09 32.42
C LYS A 44 20.87 -20.71 33.08
N GLY A 45 21.13 -19.42 33.32
CA GLY A 45 22.34 -18.94 34.01
C GLY A 45 22.50 -19.53 35.41
N LEU A 46 21.42 -19.59 36.19
CA LEU A 46 21.41 -20.19 37.53
C LEU A 46 21.66 -21.69 37.49
N ARG A 47 21.00 -22.42 36.58
CA ARG A 47 21.16 -23.88 36.44
C ARG A 47 22.56 -24.26 36.00
N GLU A 48 23.13 -23.51 35.07
CA GLU A 48 24.48 -23.74 34.53
C GLU A 48 25.57 -23.11 35.40
N LYS A 49 25.20 -22.40 36.48
CA LYS A 49 26.11 -21.65 37.35
C LYS A 49 27.04 -20.73 36.57
N SER A 50 26.49 -20.07 35.54
CA SER A 50 27.23 -19.21 34.63
C SER A 50 26.93 -17.74 34.93
N GLU A 51 27.90 -17.07 35.54
CA GLU A 51 27.83 -15.62 35.80
C GLU A 51 27.70 -14.84 34.49
N ALA A 52 28.41 -15.25 33.44
CA ALA A 52 28.34 -14.65 32.11
C ALA A 52 26.91 -14.65 31.51
N ILE A 53 26.11 -15.70 31.72
CA ILE A 53 24.71 -15.75 31.27
C ILE A 53 23.83 -14.85 32.13
N LEU A 54 24.10 -14.75 33.44
CA LEU A 54 23.37 -13.85 34.33
C LEU A 54 23.66 -12.38 33.97
N ASP A 55 24.91 -12.03 33.70
CA ASP A 55 25.32 -10.71 33.24
C ASP A 55 24.70 -10.36 31.88
N PHE A 56 24.69 -11.32 30.95
CA PHE A 56 23.97 -11.19 29.69
C PHE A 56 22.48 -10.91 29.94
N THR A 57 21.85 -11.65 30.83
CA THR A 57 20.41 -11.53 31.11
C THR A 57 20.10 -10.18 31.76
N HIS A 58 20.93 -9.72 32.69
CA HIS A 58 20.81 -8.39 33.27
C HIS A 58 20.98 -7.28 32.21
N GLY A 59 21.99 -7.39 31.35
CA GLY A 59 22.17 -6.47 30.21
C GLY A 59 20.99 -6.48 29.23
N HIS A 60 20.48 -7.66 28.89
CA HIS A 60 19.30 -7.83 28.04
C HIS A 60 18.05 -7.25 28.71
N SER A 61 17.89 -7.39 30.03
CA SER A 61 16.76 -6.81 30.77
C SER A 61 16.76 -5.28 30.75
N LYS A 62 17.95 -4.64 30.73
CA LYS A 62 18.06 -3.18 30.50
C LYS A 62 17.59 -2.79 29.11
N PHE A 63 18.05 -3.52 28.08
CA PHE A 63 17.63 -3.31 26.69
C PHE A 63 16.12 -3.49 26.54
N PHE A 64 15.60 -4.59 27.10
CA PHE A 64 14.18 -4.90 27.16
C PHE A 64 13.40 -3.76 27.79
N LEU A 65 13.77 -3.32 29.01
CA LEU A 65 13.12 -2.19 29.70
C LEU A 65 13.06 -0.93 28.85
N LEU A 66 14.17 -0.52 28.23
CA LEU A 66 14.18 0.69 27.41
C LEU A 66 13.30 0.57 26.16
N VAL A 67 13.33 -0.58 25.49
CA VAL A 67 12.58 -0.77 24.23
C VAL A 67 11.09 -0.97 24.51
N THR A 68 10.71 -1.82 25.47
CA THR A 68 9.31 -2.17 25.70
C THR A 68 8.60 -1.11 26.54
N MET A 69 9.20 -0.67 27.64
CA MET A 69 8.54 0.27 28.54
C MET A 69 8.54 1.69 27.98
N VAL A 70 9.70 2.20 27.54
CA VAL A 70 9.81 3.60 27.08
C VAL A 70 9.27 3.74 25.66
N PHE A 71 9.88 3.04 24.70
CA PHE A 71 9.47 3.16 23.30
C PHE A 71 8.12 2.49 23.02
N GLY A 72 7.88 1.28 23.57
CA GLY A 72 6.58 0.61 23.49
C GLY A 72 5.47 1.38 24.18
N GLY A 73 5.73 1.96 25.37
CA GLY A 73 4.76 2.81 26.07
C GLY A 73 4.36 4.06 25.27
N LEU A 74 5.34 4.77 24.69
CA LEU A 74 5.08 5.95 23.85
C LEU A 74 4.25 5.60 22.61
N THR A 75 4.60 4.52 21.91
CA THR A 75 3.86 4.08 20.71
C THR A 75 2.46 3.56 21.05
N GLY A 76 2.27 2.95 22.23
CA GLY A 76 0.96 2.49 22.70
C GLY A 76 0.01 3.65 23.00
N VAL A 77 0.49 4.70 23.66
CA VAL A 77 -0.26 5.96 23.81
C VAL A 77 -0.55 6.57 22.44
N GLY A 78 0.43 6.55 21.52
CA GLY A 78 0.27 7.02 20.15
C GLY A 78 -0.88 6.34 19.39
N ILE A 79 -1.08 5.04 19.57
CA ILE A 79 -2.22 4.31 18.98
C ILE A 79 -3.55 4.91 19.45
N TRP A 80 -3.72 5.15 20.75
CA TRP A 80 -4.96 5.67 21.30
C TRP A 80 -5.33 7.04 20.71
N PHE A 81 -4.35 7.93 20.54
CA PHE A 81 -4.58 9.21 19.90
C PHE A 81 -4.93 9.06 18.42
N ILE A 82 -4.19 8.23 17.66
CA ILE A 82 -4.42 8.15 16.22
C ILE A 82 -5.76 7.49 15.87
N ILE A 83 -6.16 6.42 16.57
CA ILE A 83 -7.44 5.77 16.30
C ILE A 83 -8.62 6.66 16.70
N ALA A 84 -8.48 7.45 17.78
CA ALA A 84 -9.52 8.37 18.20
C ALA A 84 -9.72 9.54 17.21
N LEU A 85 -8.66 9.97 16.52
CA LEU A 85 -8.73 11.03 15.51
C LEU A 85 -9.18 10.53 14.15
N VAL A 86 -8.66 9.37 13.72
CA VAL A 86 -8.89 8.84 12.38
C VAL A 86 -10.17 8.02 12.31
N GLN A 87 -10.50 7.26 13.34
CA GLN A 87 -11.68 6.40 13.36
C GLN A 87 -12.48 6.47 14.67
N PRO A 88 -12.96 7.66 15.05
CA PRO A 88 -13.66 7.90 16.32
C PRO A 88 -14.92 7.04 16.49
N ALA A 89 -15.66 6.78 15.41
CA ALA A 89 -16.90 6.01 15.47
C ALA A 89 -16.65 4.56 15.90
N ALA A 90 -15.68 3.89 15.28
CA ALA A 90 -15.32 2.52 15.65
C ALA A 90 -14.71 2.46 17.04
N THR A 91 -13.80 3.38 17.37
CA THR A 91 -13.21 3.48 18.72
C THR A 91 -14.29 3.66 19.78
N SER A 92 -15.25 4.57 19.55
CA SER A 92 -16.39 4.77 20.46
C SER A 92 -17.20 3.49 20.64
N LEU A 93 -17.55 2.80 19.55
CA LEU A 93 -18.33 1.55 19.64
C LEU A 93 -17.59 0.48 20.44
N LEU A 94 -16.30 0.30 20.19
CA LEU A 94 -15.46 -0.63 20.96
C LEU A 94 -15.40 -0.23 22.45
N ILE A 95 -15.37 1.07 22.79
CA ILE A 95 -15.34 1.51 24.20
C ILE A 95 -16.65 1.14 24.88
N HIS A 96 -17.78 1.41 24.25
CA HIS A 96 -19.09 1.10 24.86
C HIS A 96 -19.30 -0.40 25.09
N ASN A 97 -18.66 -1.26 24.29
CA ASN A 97 -18.75 -2.70 24.44
C ASN A 97 -17.68 -3.29 25.36
N PHE A 98 -16.44 -2.78 25.32
CA PHE A 98 -15.28 -3.42 25.94
C PHE A 98 -14.52 -2.54 26.93
N VAL A 99 -15.11 -1.46 27.44
CA VAL A 99 -14.45 -0.55 28.42
C VAL A 99 -13.82 -1.31 29.59
N PHE A 100 -14.49 -2.33 30.14
CA PHE A 100 -13.95 -3.13 31.24
C PHE A 100 -12.83 -4.08 30.80
N GLY A 101 -12.84 -4.55 29.55
CA GLY A 101 -11.74 -5.30 28.96
C GLY A 101 -10.47 -4.45 28.88
N TRP A 102 -10.59 -3.23 28.34
CA TRP A 102 -9.47 -2.28 28.29
C TRP A 102 -9.02 -1.80 29.67
N ALA A 103 -9.94 -1.51 30.58
CA ALA A 103 -9.57 -1.14 31.95
C ALA A 103 -8.77 -2.26 32.63
N THR A 104 -9.15 -3.53 32.40
CA THR A 104 -8.40 -4.68 32.92
C THR A 104 -7.02 -4.80 32.27
N GLU A 105 -6.92 -4.54 30.96
CA GLU A 105 -5.63 -4.51 30.25
C GLU A 105 -4.68 -3.46 30.86
N TRP A 106 -5.18 -2.27 31.19
CA TRP A 106 -4.38 -1.21 31.82
C TRP A 106 -3.88 -1.59 33.22
N VAL A 107 -4.65 -2.36 33.97
CA VAL A 107 -4.19 -2.94 35.25
C VAL A 107 -3.04 -3.91 35.00
N PHE A 108 -3.13 -4.76 33.97
CA PHE A 108 -2.02 -5.64 33.60
C PHE A 108 -0.79 -4.85 33.16
N PHE A 109 -0.92 -3.77 32.38
CA PHE A 109 0.21 -2.89 32.05
C PHE A 109 0.87 -2.27 33.29
N LEU A 110 0.08 -1.85 34.28
CA LEU A 110 0.64 -1.35 35.54
C LEU A 110 1.43 -2.43 36.29
N VAL A 111 0.88 -3.65 36.38
CA VAL A 111 1.57 -4.79 37.01
C VAL A 111 2.84 -5.14 36.24
N GLU A 112 2.79 -5.14 34.91
CA GLU A 112 3.92 -5.37 34.02
C GLU A 112 5.05 -4.37 34.29
N ILE A 113 4.75 -3.08 34.30
CA ILE A 113 5.73 -2.01 34.56
C ILE A 113 6.38 -2.17 35.93
N ILE A 114 5.57 -2.39 36.98
CA ILE A 114 6.08 -2.55 38.35
C ILE A 114 6.97 -3.80 38.43
N ALA A 115 6.50 -4.93 37.91
CA ALA A 115 7.25 -6.17 37.91
C ALA A 115 8.58 -6.03 37.16
N LEU A 116 8.60 -5.35 36.01
CA LEU A 116 9.81 -5.12 35.24
C LEU A 116 10.83 -4.26 35.98
N PHE A 117 10.39 -3.20 36.63
CA PHE A 117 11.28 -2.37 37.43
C PHE A 117 11.88 -3.12 38.61
N VAL A 118 11.05 -3.89 39.33
CA VAL A 118 11.52 -4.72 40.44
C VAL A 118 12.51 -5.76 39.91
N TYR A 119 12.19 -6.45 38.80
CA TYR A 119 13.09 -7.41 38.16
C TYR A 119 14.44 -6.76 37.81
N PHE A 120 14.44 -5.66 37.07
CA PHE A 120 15.67 -5.01 36.65
C PHE A 120 16.52 -4.51 37.82
N TYR A 121 15.95 -3.74 38.75
CA TYR A 121 16.71 -3.08 39.82
C TYR A 121 17.09 -3.99 40.99
N SER A 122 16.43 -5.14 41.13
CA SER A 122 16.75 -6.13 42.16
C SER A 122 17.58 -7.31 41.66
N PHE A 123 18.00 -7.29 40.39
CA PHE A 123 18.85 -8.30 39.80
C PHE A 123 20.14 -8.49 40.63
N GLY A 124 20.40 -9.72 41.05
CA GLY A 124 21.55 -10.06 41.92
C GLY A 124 21.45 -9.58 43.38
N ARG A 125 20.41 -8.82 43.75
CA ARG A 125 20.16 -8.33 45.12
C ARG A 125 19.02 -9.08 45.82
N MET A 126 18.06 -9.58 45.04
CA MET A 126 16.95 -10.40 45.51
C MET A 126 17.31 -11.89 45.45
N GLU A 127 16.73 -12.69 46.34
CA GLU A 127 16.84 -14.15 46.26
C GLU A 127 16.34 -14.65 44.89
N ALA A 128 17.12 -15.51 44.23
CA ALA A 128 16.87 -15.98 42.87
C ALA A 128 15.45 -16.56 42.67
N ARG A 129 14.90 -17.27 43.67
CA ARG A 129 13.54 -17.81 43.59
C ARG A 129 12.49 -16.70 43.52
N THR A 130 12.61 -15.70 44.38
CA THR A 130 11.70 -14.55 44.43
C THR A 130 11.85 -13.69 43.17
N HIS A 131 13.08 -13.48 42.71
CA HIS A 131 13.37 -12.74 41.49
C HIS A 131 12.75 -13.40 40.25
N GLN A 132 12.85 -14.72 40.14
CA GLN A 132 12.16 -15.51 39.11
C GLN A 132 10.63 -15.39 39.20
N ILE A 133 10.04 -15.37 40.40
CA ILE A 133 8.60 -15.16 40.58
C ILE A 133 8.19 -13.79 40.05
N VAL A 134 8.95 -12.73 40.32
CA VAL A 134 8.70 -11.39 39.76
C VAL A 134 8.69 -11.43 38.23
N GLY A 135 9.66 -12.10 37.61
CA GLY A 135 9.66 -12.25 36.15
C GLY A 135 8.48 -13.07 35.61
N TRP A 136 8.01 -14.09 36.34
CA TRP A 136 6.77 -14.81 35.97
C TRP A 136 5.51 -13.95 36.12
N ILE A 137 5.47 -13.07 37.13
CA ILE A 137 4.39 -12.08 37.30
C ILE A 137 4.37 -11.14 36.10
N TYR A 138 5.54 -10.63 35.67
CA TYR A 138 5.66 -9.84 34.45
C TYR A 138 5.09 -10.59 33.25
N PHE A 139 5.56 -11.82 32.99
CA PHE A 139 5.12 -12.58 31.81
C PHE A 139 3.62 -12.86 31.84
N GLY A 140 3.08 -13.25 33.00
CA GLY A 140 1.64 -13.49 33.17
C GLY A 140 0.82 -12.23 32.91
N ALA A 141 1.29 -11.06 33.36
CA ALA A 141 0.62 -9.79 33.12
C ALA A 141 0.71 -9.37 31.64
N ALA A 142 1.88 -9.47 31.02
CA ALA A 142 2.07 -9.13 29.61
C ALA A 142 1.23 -10.03 28.69
N TRP A 143 1.21 -11.34 28.95
CA TRP A 143 0.35 -12.27 28.22
C TRP A 143 -1.14 -12.03 28.51
N GLY A 144 -1.51 -11.65 29.73
CA GLY A 144 -2.87 -11.22 30.07
C GLY A 144 -3.32 -9.99 29.28
N SER A 145 -2.43 -9.02 29.06
CA SER A 145 -2.69 -7.89 28.17
C SER A 145 -2.92 -8.34 26.73
N LEU A 146 -2.06 -9.22 26.20
CA LEU A 146 -2.25 -9.82 24.87
C LEU A 146 -3.61 -10.55 24.76
N PHE A 147 -3.98 -11.33 25.77
CA PHE A 147 -5.25 -12.05 25.82
C PHE A 147 -6.46 -11.11 25.73
N LEU A 148 -6.43 -9.98 26.45
CA LEU A 148 -7.52 -9.00 26.45
C LEU A 148 -7.62 -8.24 25.13
N ILE A 149 -6.51 -7.66 24.66
CA ILE A 149 -6.55 -6.89 23.41
C ILE A 149 -6.88 -7.77 22.21
N ASN A 150 -6.44 -9.03 22.22
CA ASN A 150 -6.77 -10.02 21.21
C ASN A 150 -8.28 -10.16 21.02
N GLY A 151 -9.05 -10.30 22.10
CA GLY A 151 -10.51 -10.42 21.98
C GLY A 151 -11.17 -9.18 21.39
N ILE A 152 -10.70 -7.99 21.75
CA ILE A 152 -11.26 -6.72 21.26
C ILE A 152 -10.93 -6.49 19.78
N ILE A 153 -9.69 -6.79 19.34
CA ILE A 153 -9.29 -6.55 17.95
C ILE A 153 -9.85 -7.63 17.01
N ASP A 154 -9.93 -8.87 17.46
CA ASP A 154 -10.49 -9.97 16.66
C ASP A 154 -11.99 -9.81 16.47
N PHE A 155 -12.68 -9.23 17.47
CA PHE A 155 -14.09 -8.84 17.36
C PHE A 155 -14.34 -7.95 16.15
N MET A 156 -13.41 -7.05 15.80
CA MET A 156 -13.58 -6.18 14.62
C MET A 156 -13.67 -6.96 13.30
N LEU A 157 -13.03 -8.13 13.23
CA LEU A 157 -13.04 -9.00 12.05
C LEU A 157 -14.16 -10.04 12.11
N THR A 158 -14.41 -10.62 13.29
CA THR A 158 -15.46 -11.63 13.48
C THR A 158 -16.35 -11.35 14.69
N PRO A 159 -17.30 -10.40 14.65
CA PRO A 159 -18.18 -10.13 15.79
C PRO A 159 -18.97 -11.35 16.28
N GLY A 160 -19.23 -12.32 15.39
CA GLY A 160 -19.85 -13.60 15.74
C GLY A 160 -21.23 -13.43 16.39
N GLY A 161 -21.48 -14.16 17.47
CA GLY A 161 -22.77 -14.15 18.17
C GLY A 161 -23.15 -12.81 18.80
N TRP A 162 -22.21 -11.86 18.92
CA TRP A 162 -22.52 -10.50 19.39
C TRP A 162 -23.53 -9.79 18.48
N LEU A 163 -23.56 -10.10 17.18
CA LEU A 163 -24.50 -9.51 16.22
C LEU A 163 -25.97 -9.80 16.58
N GLU A 164 -26.25 -10.85 17.35
CA GLU A 164 -27.62 -11.26 17.68
C GLU A 164 -28.22 -10.46 18.85
N ASN A 165 -27.41 -10.17 19.88
CA ASN A 165 -27.92 -9.63 21.15
C ASN A 165 -26.97 -8.65 21.86
N GLY A 166 -25.80 -8.36 21.31
CA GLY A 166 -24.81 -7.46 21.91
C GLY A 166 -24.11 -8.02 23.15
N ASP A 167 -24.13 -9.34 23.39
CA ASP A 167 -23.52 -9.93 24.58
C ASP A 167 -22.00 -9.79 24.59
N PHE A 168 -21.47 -9.27 25.71
CA PHE A 168 -20.04 -9.03 25.92
C PHE A 168 -19.17 -10.26 25.65
N TRP A 169 -19.57 -11.43 26.18
CA TRP A 169 -18.74 -12.63 26.12
C TRP A 169 -18.76 -13.27 24.74
N LEU A 170 -19.90 -13.22 24.04
CA LEU A 170 -19.98 -13.67 22.65
C LEU A 170 -19.13 -12.80 21.71
N GLY A 171 -19.04 -11.50 21.97
CA GLY A 171 -18.16 -10.60 21.21
C GLY A 171 -16.68 -10.79 21.57
N PHE A 172 -16.38 -10.91 22.86
CA PHE A 172 -15.00 -11.07 23.35
C PHE A 172 -14.41 -12.42 22.93
N PHE A 173 -15.14 -13.53 23.14
CA PHE A 173 -14.77 -14.87 22.68
C PHE A 173 -15.33 -15.16 21.28
N ASN A 174 -15.03 -14.26 20.36
CA ASN A 174 -15.42 -14.40 18.96
C ASN A 174 -14.80 -15.64 18.27
N PRO A 175 -15.31 -16.04 17.09
CA PRO A 175 -14.82 -17.22 16.37
C PRO A 175 -13.32 -17.26 16.14
N THR A 176 -12.67 -16.11 15.94
CA THR A 176 -11.21 -16.05 15.72
C THR A 176 -10.36 -15.89 16.98
N PHE A 177 -10.99 -15.73 18.16
CA PHE A 177 -10.29 -15.44 19.42
C PHE A 177 -9.16 -16.44 19.70
N TRP A 178 -9.48 -17.72 19.77
CA TRP A 178 -8.51 -18.76 20.12
C TRP A 178 -7.41 -18.92 19.06
N PRO A 179 -7.71 -19.10 17.76
CA PRO A 179 -6.65 -19.25 16.77
C PRO A 179 -5.72 -18.03 16.70
N SER A 180 -6.27 -16.81 16.77
CA SER A 180 -5.48 -15.57 16.79
C SER A 180 -4.61 -15.48 18.05
N LEU A 181 -5.15 -15.80 19.22
CA LEU A 181 -4.39 -15.79 20.48
C LEU A 181 -3.20 -16.74 20.45
N PHE A 182 -3.40 -17.98 19.98
CA PHE A 182 -2.30 -18.93 19.84
C PHE A 182 -1.26 -18.44 18.84
N PHE A 183 -1.71 -17.96 17.68
CA PHE A 183 -0.83 -17.45 16.64
C PHE A 183 0.02 -16.26 17.14
N ARG A 184 -0.62 -15.25 17.75
CA ARG A 184 0.04 -14.08 18.33
C ARG A 184 0.96 -14.45 19.49
N THR A 185 0.60 -15.44 20.29
CA THR A 185 1.49 -15.96 21.35
C THR A 185 2.77 -16.51 20.73
N PHE A 186 2.68 -17.35 19.69
CA PHE A 186 3.89 -17.85 19.01
C PHE A 186 4.69 -16.74 18.34
N ILE A 187 4.04 -15.75 17.71
CA ILE A 187 4.72 -14.57 17.18
C ILE A 187 5.48 -13.83 18.29
N ALA A 188 4.88 -13.65 19.47
CA ALA A 188 5.56 -13.02 20.61
C ALA A 188 6.80 -13.80 21.05
N LEU A 189 6.71 -15.12 21.14
CA LEU A 189 7.88 -15.98 21.45
C LEU A 189 8.96 -15.89 20.38
N MET A 190 8.57 -15.79 19.09
CA MET A 190 9.49 -15.57 17.98
C MET A 190 10.20 -14.22 18.15
N MET A 191 9.46 -13.14 18.38
CA MET A 191 10.02 -11.78 18.57
C MET A 191 11.02 -11.75 19.72
N ALA A 192 10.75 -12.44 20.83
CA ALA A 192 11.70 -12.58 21.93
C ALA A 192 13.08 -13.08 21.46
N GLY A 193 13.09 -14.11 20.61
CA GLY A 193 14.32 -14.64 20.01
C GLY A 193 15.00 -13.68 19.04
N LEU A 194 14.25 -12.99 18.18
CA LEU A 194 14.81 -12.04 17.20
C LEU A 194 15.45 -10.82 17.89
N PHE A 195 14.80 -10.26 18.91
CA PHE A 195 15.38 -9.17 19.69
C PHE A 195 16.56 -9.65 20.54
N ALA A 196 16.52 -10.88 21.06
CA ALA A 196 17.66 -11.46 21.75
C ALA A 196 18.88 -11.64 20.83
N TYR A 197 18.70 -11.96 19.54
CA TYR A 197 19.79 -11.97 18.56
C TYR A 197 20.55 -10.64 18.51
N VAL A 198 19.84 -9.51 18.57
CA VAL A 198 20.48 -8.18 18.64
C VAL A 198 21.41 -8.11 19.85
N THR A 199 20.93 -8.41 21.05
CA THR A 199 21.79 -8.34 22.25
C THR A 199 22.91 -9.39 22.26
N CYS A 200 22.70 -10.56 21.65
CA CYS A 200 23.72 -11.60 21.50
C CYS A 200 24.86 -11.12 20.58
N ALA A 201 24.54 -10.44 19.48
CA ALA A 201 25.51 -9.95 18.51
C ALA A 201 26.48 -8.88 19.08
N TRP A 202 26.16 -8.29 20.24
CA TRP A 202 27.02 -7.34 20.95
C TRP A 202 27.91 -7.98 22.01
N GLN A 203 27.77 -9.29 22.26
CA GLN A 203 28.64 -9.99 23.20
C GLN A 203 30.04 -10.15 22.60
N LYS A 204 31.05 -9.74 23.37
CA LYS A 204 32.46 -9.82 22.97
C LYS A 204 33.02 -11.22 23.15
N ASP A 205 32.58 -11.93 24.19
CA ASP A 205 32.98 -13.32 24.41
C ASP A 205 32.27 -14.22 23.39
N GLU A 206 33.05 -14.91 22.55
CA GLU A 206 32.51 -15.72 21.46
C GLU A 206 31.73 -16.92 21.98
N SER A 207 32.17 -17.53 23.07
CA SER A 207 31.55 -18.72 23.64
C SER A 207 30.15 -18.41 24.19
N LEU A 208 30.02 -17.28 24.89
CA LEU A 208 28.77 -16.73 25.39
C LEU A 208 27.87 -16.32 24.23
N ARG A 209 28.41 -15.59 23.24
CA ARG A 209 27.68 -15.21 22.03
C ARG A 209 27.06 -16.44 21.37
N PHE A 210 27.82 -17.51 21.14
CA PHE A 210 27.31 -18.72 20.49
C PHE A 210 26.28 -19.42 21.36
N THR A 211 26.51 -19.52 22.66
CA THR A 211 25.57 -20.17 23.59
C THR A 211 24.23 -19.44 23.62
N MET A 212 24.24 -18.10 23.73
CA MET A 212 23.02 -17.31 23.76
C MET A 212 22.37 -17.16 22.38
N THR A 213 23.14 -17.21 21.28
CA THR A 213 22.60 -17.32 19.92
C THR A 213 21.83 -18.63 19.74
N ARG A 214 22.41 -19.76 20.15
CA ARG A 214 21.74 -21.07 20.07
C ARG A 214 20.51 -21.13 20.96
N PHE A 215 20.58 -20.52 22.15
CA PHE A 215 19.43 -20.41 23.05
C PHE A 215 18.31 -19.61 22.37
N SER A 216 18.59 -18.38 21.93
CA SER A 216 17.61 -17.48 21.29
C SER A 216 17.03 -18.04 19.99
N GLY A 217 17.85 -18.73 19.22
CA GLY A 217 17.40 -19.34 17.98
C GLY A 217 16.47 -20.53 18.15
N LYS A 218 16.61 -21.29 19.25
CA LYS A 218 15.60 -22.31 19.61
C LYS A 218 14.23 -21.68 19.87
N TRP A 219 14.18 -20.48 20.45
CA TRP A 219 12.91 -19.76 20.60
C TRP A 219 12.28 -19.47 19.26
N VAL A 220 13.04 -18.89 18.33
CA VAL A 220 12.55 -18.59 16.99
C VAL A 220 12.04 -19.85 16.28
N LEU A 221 12.83 -20.93 16.27
CA LEU A 221 12.46 -22.16 15.57
C LEU A 221 11.25 -22.87 16.22
N THR A 222 11.19 -22.95 17.55
CA THR A 222 10.05 -23.54 18.26
C THR A 222 8.78 -22.69 18.09
N ALA A 223 8.93 -21.36 18.12
CA ALA A 223 7.82 -20.44 17.87
C ALA A 223 7.28 -20.58 16.44
N LEU A 224 8.15 -20.66 15.43
CA LEU A 224 7.74 -20.89 14.03
C LEU A 224 7.01 -22.23 13.87
N ALA A 225 7.50 -23.29 14.52
CA ALA A 225 6.88 -24.61 14.47
C ALA A 225 5.44 -24.61 15.04
N GLY A 226 5.17 -23.84 16.11
CA GLY A 226 3.83 -23.66 16.66
C GLY A 226 2.99 -22.58 15.94
N GLY A 227 3.65 -21.57 15.39
CA GLY A 227 3.05 -20.47 14.64
C GLY A 227 2.41 -20.92 13.33
N LEU A 228 3.03 -21.86 12.62
CA LEU A 228 2.47 -22.37 11.36
C LEU A 228 1.09 -23.03 11.51
N PRO A 229 0.87 -24.05 12.37
CA PRO A 229 -0.43 -24.67 12.52
C PRO A 229 -1.47 -23.72 13.12
N SER A 230 -1.08 -22.82 14.03
CA SER A 230 -2.00 -21.80 14.58
C SER A 230 -2.39 -20.75 13.55
N GLY A 231 -1.48 -20.34 12.66
CA GLY A 231 -1.79 -19.46 11.53
C GLY A 231 -2.73 -20.10 10.52
N ILE A 232 -2.54 -21.39 10.21
CA ILE A 232 -3.46 -22.16 9.36
C ILE A 232 -4.84 -22.23 10.01
N TRP A 233 -4.91 -22.51 11.32
CA TRP A 233 -6.17 -22.51 12.06
C TRP A 233 -6.83 -21.13 12.04
N TYR A 234 -6.06 -20.05 12.13
CA TYR A 234 -6.59 -18.69 12.06
C TYR A 234 -7.21 -18.37 10.71
N VAL A 235 -6.52 -18.67 9.60
CA VAL A 235 -7.06 -18.47 8.25
C VAL A 235 -8.33 -19.32 8.05
N ALA A 236 -8.34 -20.56 8.52
CA ALA A 236 -9.50 -21.45 8.42
C ALA A 236 -10.72 -20.99 9.23
N ALA A 237 -10.52 -20.15 10.25
CA ALA A 237 -11.60 -19.58 11.07
C ALA A 237 -12.16 -18.26 10.51
N LEU A 238 -11.62 -17.74 9.41
CA LEU A 238 -12.09 -16.51 8.79
C LEU A 238 -13.46 -16.70 8.13
N PRO A 239 -14.34 -15.69 8.15
CA PRO A 239 -15.62 -15.73 7.45
C PRO A 239 -15.39 -15.72 5.92
N GLU A 240 -16.33 -16.31 5.18
CA GLU A 240 -16.21 -16.55 3.73
C GLU A 240 -15.77 -15.32 2.90
N PRO A 241 -16.30 -14.09 3.12
CA PRO A 241 -15.84 -12.91 2.37
C PRO A 241 -14.38 -12.56 2.65
N ALA A 242 -13.95 -12.63 3.92
CA ALA A 242 -12.57 -12.38 4.32
C ALA A 242 -11.64 -13.47 3.79
N HIS A 243 -12.08 -14.73 3.84
CA HIS A 243 -11.35 -15.87 3.31
C HIS A 243 -11.09 -15.71 1.80
N LYS A 244 -12.09 -15.31 1.00
CA LYS A 244 -11.92 -15.05 -0.44
C LYS A 244 -10.93 -13.92 -0.74
N LEU A 245 -10.93 -12.85 0.07
CA LEU A 245 -9.96 -11.75 -0.08
C LEU A 245 -8.53 -12.21 0.17
N VAL A 246 -8.32 -13.03 1.20
CA VAL A 246 -7.01 -13.61 1.56
C VAL A 246 -6.53 -14.63 0.51
N HIS A 247 -7.45 -15.39 -0.11
CA HIS A 247 -7.14 -16.44 -1.08
C HIS A 247 -7.03 -16.00 -2.55
N GLY A 248 -7.05 -14.70 -2.85
CA GLY A 248 -6.78 -14.22 -4.21
C GLY A 248 -7.75 -13.15 -4.72
N GLY A 249 -8.78 -12.78 -3.97
CA GLY A 249 -9.73 -11.73 -4.37
C GLY A 249 -9.13 -10.32 -4.50
N SER A 250 -7.92 -10.09 -4.00
CA SER A 250 -7.20 -8.83 -4.14
C SER A 250 -5.70 -9.05 -4.41
N PRO A 251 -5.17 -8.63 -5.58
CA PRO A 251 -3.75 -8.73 -5.90
C PRO A 251 -2.83 -8.06 -4.86
N THR A 252 -3.30 -6.99 -4.23
CA THR A 252 -2.55 -6.28 -3.18
C THR A 252 -2.43 -7.10 -1.89
N ILE A 253 -3.48 -7.84 -1.51
CA ILE A 253 -3.45 -8.71 -0.32
C ILE A 253 -2.54 -9.91 -0.56
N VAL A 254 -2.62 -10.52 -1.74
CA VAL A 254 -1.73 -11.63 -2.14
C VAL A 254 -0.27 -11.19 -2.06
N LYS A 255 0.06 -10.02 -2.64
CA LYS A 255 1.42 -9.49 -2.58
C LYS A 255 1.89 -9.24 -1.14
N ALA A 256 1.01 -8.73 -0.26
CA ALA A 256 1.35 -8.56 1.15
C ALA A 256 1.65 -9.90 1.83
N LEU A 257 0.85 -10.94 1.55
CA LEU A 257 1.07 -12.31 2.04
C LEU A 257 2.39 -12.90 1.52
N ASP A 258 2.73 -12.69 0.25
CA ASP A 258 4.00 -13.13 -0.34
C ASP A 258 5.20 -12.52 0.40
N TRP A 259 5.16 -11.21 0.67
CA TRP A 259 6.20 -10.54 1.47
C TRP A 259 6.30 -11.11 2.88
N GLY A 260 5.16 -11.41 3.52
CA GLY A 260 5.11 -12.06 4.83
C GLY A 260 5.72 -13.47 4.80
N LEU A 261 5.44 -14.24 3.75
CA LEU A 261 6.00 -15.56 3.52
C LEU A 261 7.52 -15.48 3.30
N TYR A 262 7.99 -14.58 2.44
CA TYR A 262 9.43 -14.38 2.20
C TYR A 262 10.16 -13.97 3.47
N ALA A 263 9.59 -13.05 4.25
CA ALA A 263 10.12 -12.66 5.55
C ALA A 263 10.19 -13.86 6.51
N THR A 264 9.14 -14.69 6.58
CA THR A 264 9.09 -15.89 7.42
C THR A 264 10.14 -16.92 7.00
N VAL A 265 10.26 -17.19 5.70
CA VAL A 265 11.28 -18.12 5.15
C VAL A 265 12.69 -17.60 5.42
N ALA A 266 12.92 -16.29 5.27
CA ALA A 266 14.21 -15.68 5.60
C ALA A 266 14.53 -15.82 7.09
N ILE A 267 13.58 -15.53 7.99
CA ILE A 267 13.74 -15.74 9.45
C ILE A 267 14.08 -17.20 9.74
N LEU A 268 13.35 -18.15 9.14
CA LEU A 268 13.58 -19.58 9.32
C LEU A 268 14.98 -19.98 8.88
N ILE A 269 15.39 -19.64 7.66
CA ILE A 269 16.70 -20.02 7.08
C ILE A 269 17.84 -19.42 7.91
N ILE A 270 17.79 -18.10 8.16
CA ILE A 270 18.87 -17.42 8.88
C ILE A 270 18.96 -17.92 10.32
N SER A 271 17.81 -18.12 10.98
CA SER A 271 17.78 -18.65 12.35
C SER A 271 18.26 -20.09 12.40
N LEU A 272 17.90 -20.95 11.44
CA LEU A 272 18.41 -22.32 11.35
C LEU A 272 19.94 -22.33 11.16
N LEU A 273 20.45 -21.50 10.26
CA LEU A 273 21.88 -21.34 10.01
C LEU A 273 22.61 -20.88 11.28
N CYS A 274 22.17 -19.80 11.91
CA CYS A 274 22.81 -19.25 13.11
C CYS A 274 22.67 -20.17 14.34
N THR A 275 21.59 -20.96 14.42
CA THR A 275 21.31 -21.80 15.60
C THR A 275 21.96 -23.16 15.50
N VAL A 276 21.88 -23.80 14.33
CA VAL A 276 22.22 -25.22 14.18
C VAL A 276 23.54 -25.39 13.45
N ILE A 277 23.72 -24.68 12.33
CA ILE A 277 24.75 -24.99 11.33
C ILE A 277 26.04 -24.19 11.58
N LEU A 278 25.96 -22.86 11.65
CA LEU A 278 27.10 -21.93 11.75
C LEU A 278 26.82 -20.76 12.72
N PRO A 279 26.87 -20.98 14.04
CA PRO A 279 26.72 -19.90 15.02
C PRO A 279 27.71 -18.75 14.87
N ALA A 280 28.86 -19.01 14.24
CA ALA A 280 29.88 -18.02 13.91
C ALA A 280 29.42 -16.98 12.88
N LEU A 281 28.39 -17.28 12.06
CA LEU A 281 27.82 -16.29 11.12
C LEU A 281 27.09 -15.17 11.83
N HIS A 282 26.63 -15.40 13.06
CA HIS A 282 25.82 -14.43 13.77
C HIS A 282 26.65 -13.21 14.20
N ASN A 283 26.38 -12.09 13.53
CA ASN A 283 26.98 -10.78 13.78
C ASN A 283 25.89 -9.69 13.78
N ARG A 284 26.28 -8.43 13.98
CA ARG A 284 25.34 -7.30 14.09
C ARG A 284 24.49 -7.10 12.84
N LEU A 285 25.07 -7.25 11.65
CA LEU A 285 24.34 -7.12 10.39
C LEU A 285 23.27 -8.21 10.29
N ILE A 286 23.64 -9.46 10.53
CA ILE A 286 22.69 -10.58 10.51
C ILE A 286 21.57 -10.40 11.53
N ALA A 287 21.89 -9.94 12.75
CA ALA A 287 20.89 -9.67 13.77
C ALA A 287 19.87 -8.61 13.31
N PHE A 288 20.32 -7.52 12.70
CA PHE A 288 19.42 -6.49 12.17
C PHE A 288 18.66 -6.92 10.93
N VAL A 289 19.25 -7.72 10.05
CA VAL A 289 18.54 -8.29 8.89
C VAL A 289 17.38 -9.16 9.37
N VAL A 290 17.63 -10.06 10.34
CA VAL A 290 16.58 -10.91 10.91
C VAL A 290 15.51 -10.09 11.64
N LEU A 291 15.91 -9.04 12.37
CA LEU A 291 14.97 -8.13 13.02
C LEU A 291 14.11 -7.38 11.99
N ALA A 292 14.70 -6.92 10.89
CA ALA A 292 13.99 -6.28 9.79
C ALA A 292 13.01 -7.24 9.12
N CYS A 293 13.39 -8.50 8.89
CA CYS A 293 12.45 -9.54 8.44
C CYS A 293 11.28 -9.70 9.44
N GLY A 294 11.55 -9.67 10.74
CA GLY A 294 10.52 -9.66 11.77
C GLY A 294 9.54 -8.50 11.64
N LEU A 295 10.05 -7.29 11.38
CA LEU A 295 9.23 -6.09 11.14
C LEU A 295 8.39 -6.21 9.85
N PHE A 296 8.98 -6.70 8.76
CA PHE A 296 8.25 -6.93 7.50
C PHE A 296 7.16 -7.99 7.66
N PHE A 297 7.43 -9.06 8.39
CA PHE A 297 6.42 -10.06 8.75
C PHE A 297 5.26 -9.43 9.51
N MET A 298 5.55 -8.62 10.54
CA MET A 298 4.51 -7.92 11.32
C MET A 298 3.72 -6.93 10.46
N GLY A 299 4.41 -6.19 9.57
CA GLY A 299 3.78 -5.27 8.63
C GLY A 299 2.82 -5.97 7.67
N SER A 300 3.26 -7.08 7.09
CA SER A 300 2.44 -7.93 6.23
C SER A 300 1.22 -8.47 6.99
N PHE A 301 1.41 -8.98 8.20
CA PHE A 301 0.32 -9.51 9.02
C PHE A 301 -0.73 -8.45 9.37
N GLU A 302 -0.32 -7.29 9.90
CA GLU A 302 -1.27 -6.23 10.28
C GLU A 302 -1.97 -5.62 9.06
N TRP A 303 -1.28 -5.50 7.92
CA TRP A 303 -1.88 -5.06 6.67
C TRP A 303 -2.93 -6.05 6.15
N THR A 304 -2.61 -7.35 6.13
CA THR A 304 -3.54 -8.39 5.70
C THR A 304 -4.75 -8.45 6.63
N ARG A 305 -4.57 -8.37 7.95
CA ARG A 305 -5.66 -8.32 8.93
C ARG A 305 -6.59 -7.13 8.66
N GLU A 306 -6.02 -5.96 8.41
CA GLU A 306 -6.78 -4.74 8.09
C GLU A 306 -7.55 -4.87 6.77
N ALA A 307 -6.91 -5.46 5.75
CA ALA A 307 -7.53 -5.63 4.45
C ALA A 307 -8.63 -6.71 4.46
N ALA A 308 -8.46 -7.77 5.25
CA ALA A 308 -9.40 -8.90 5.33
C ALA A 308 -10.77 -8.52 5.92
N ARG A 309 -10.86 -7.45 6.73
CA ARG A 309 -12.14 -6.97 7.26
C ARG A 309 -12.89 -6.01 6.34
N ARG A 310 -12.26 -5.50 5.28
CA ARG A 310 -12.90 -4.56 4.34
C ARG A 310 -14.11 -5.22 3.67
N PRO A 311 -15.21 -4.47 3.44
CA PRO A 311 -15.36 -3.00 3.48
C PRO A 311 -15.63 -2.42 4.88
N TYR A 312 -15.57 -3.25 5.91
CA TYR A 312 -15.90 -2.85 7.26
C TYR A 312 -14.69 -2.42 8.06
N VAL A 313 -14.92 -1.56 9.06
CA VAL A 313 -14.01 -1.42 10.20
C VAL A 313 -14.40 -2.39 11.32
N ILE A 314 -15.70 -2.64 11.49
CA ILE A 314 -16.26 -3.69 12.35
C ILE A 314 -17.24 -4.48 11.50
N ASN A 315 -16.88 -5.74 11.21
CA ASN A 315 -17.54 -6.59 10.22
C ASN A 315 -19.06 -6.64 10.43
N GLU A 316 -19.85 -6.46 9.36
CA GLU A 316 -21.32 -6.43 9.39
C GLU A 316 -21.98 -5.31 10.24
N VAL A 317 -21.22 -4.45 10.92
CA VAL A 317 -21.74 -3.41 11.82
C VAL A 317 -21.47 -2.01 11.28
N MET A 318 -20.22 -1.73 10.92
CA MET A 318 -19.75 -0.39 10.56
C MET A 318 -18.74 -0.44 9.42
N TYR A 319 -18.99 0.34 8.38
CA TYR A 319 -18.12 0.47 7.21
C TYR A 319 -16.83 1.23 7.54
N SER A 320 -15.80 1.11 6.70
CA SER A 320 -14.52 1.80 6.90
C SER A 320 -14.62 3.33 6.98
N ASN A 321 -15.70 3.92 6.44
CA ASN A 321 -15.98 5.36 6.55
C ASN A 321 -16.75 5.75 7.83
N GLY A 322 -16.97 4.81 8.75
CA GLY A 322 -17.61 5.05 10.04
C GLY A 322 -19.15 5.04 10.00
N LEU A 323 -19.77 4.83 8.83
CA LEU A 323 -21.22 4.66 8.71
C LEU A 323 -21.65 3.27 9.17
N SER A 324 -22.71 3.20 9.97
CA SER A 324 -23.37 1.92 10.26
C SER A 324 -24.19 1.45 9.05
N LYS A 325 -24.55 0.17 8.99
CA LYS A 325 -25.48 -0.32 7.95
C LYS A 325 -26.82 0.42 7.97
N ALA A 326 -27.35 0.69 9.16
CA ALA A 326 -28.59 1.45 9.33
C ALA A 326 -28.43 2.91 8.84
N ASP A 327 -27.26 3.52 9.05
CA ASP A 327 -26.99 4.88 8.57
C ASP A 327 -27.02 4.93 7.03
N VAL A 328 -26.54 3.88 6.35
CA VAL A 328 -26.58 3.80 4.88
C VAL A 328 -28.01 3.69 4.37
N GLU A 329 -28.83 2.82 4.98
CA GLU A 329 -30.25 2.68 4.62
C GLU A 329 -31.00 4.00 4.81
N GLN A 330 -30.78 4.68 5.94
CA GLN A 330 -31.38 5.99 6.20
C GLN A 330 -30.89 7.06 5.23
N ALA A 331 -29.59 7.13 4.97
CA ALA A 331 -29.02 8.09 4.03
C ALA A 331 -29.54 7.91 2.60
N ASN A 332 -29.78 6.67 2.17
CA ASN A 332 -30.37 6.39 0.86
C ASN A 332 -31.86 6.80 0.79
N ALA A 333 -32.58 6.75 1.91
CA ALA A 333 -34.00 7.13 1.97
C ALA A 333 -34.22 8.65 2.11
N GLU A 334 -33.40 9.32 2.92
CA GLU A 334 -33.60 10.72 3.35
C GLU A 334 -32.58 11.71 2.74
N GLY A 335 -31.49 11.21 2.17
CA GLY A 335 -30.32 11.98 1.79
C GLY A 335 -29.25 11.97 2.89
N PHE A 336 -27.99 11.81 2.51
CA PHE A 336 -26.86 11.74 3.42
C PHE A 336 -26.63 13.05 4.18
N LEU A 337 -26.70 14.18 3.48
CA LEU A 337 -26.41 15.51 4.03
C LEU A 337 -27.39 15.93 5.13
N GLN A 338 -28.63 15.41 5.11
CA GLN A 338 -29.63 15.66 6.14
C GLN A 338 -29.19 15.11 7.53
N SER A 339 -28.41 14.03 7.52
CA SER A 339 -27.92 13.37 8.74
C SER A 339 -26.44 13.64 9.03
N ALA A 340 -25.73 14.33 8.13
CA ALA A 340 -24.31 14.62 8.21
C ALA A 340 -24.03 15.83 9.11
N ARG A 341 -23.97 15.61 10.43
CA ARG A 341 -23.79 16.68 11.45
C ARG A 341 -22.60 17.63 11.24
N TRP A 342 -21.56 17.15 10.58
CA TRP A 342 -20.30 17.88 10.37
C TRP A 342 -20.11 18.33 8.92
N SER A 343 -21.17 18.25 8.10
CA SER A 343 -21.17 18.81 6.75
C SER A 343 -21.44 20.31 6.78
N LYS A 344 -20.82 21.05 5.86
CA LYS A 344 -21.13 22.47 5.62
C LYS A 344 -22.51 22.62 4.96
N PHE A 345 -23.01 21.58 4.29
CA PHE A 345 -24.21 21.61 3.47
C PHE A 345 -25.21 20.56 3.93
N HIS A 346 -26.51 20.89 3.92
CA HIS A 346 -27.57 19.95 4.34
C HIS A 346 -28.57 19.64 3.23
N THR A 347 -28.44 20.33 2.09
CA THR A 347 -29.28 20.16 0.89
C THR A 347 -28.40 20.37 -0.34
N VAL A 348 -28.73 19.70 -1.43
CA VAL A 348 -28.06 19.92 -2.72
C VAL A 348 -28.55 21.24 -3.33
N ASP A 349 -27.61 22.13 -3.70
CA ASP A 349 -27.85 23.36 -4.45
C ASP A 349 -26.89 23.39 -5.65
N GLU A 350 -27.43 23.60 -6.84
CA GLU A 350 -26.68 23.71 -8.11
C GLU A 350 -25.52 24.72 -8.02
N LYS A 351 -25.69 25.80 -7.25
CA LYS A 351 -24.68 26.86 -7.12
C LYS A 351 -23.41 26.38 -6.43
N ASN A 352 -23.53 25.41 -5.54
CA ASN A 352 -22.43 24.92 -4.70
C ASN A 352 -22.16 23.43 -4.95
N LEU A 353 -22.58 22.90 -6.11
CA LEU A 353 -22.55 21.47 -6.41
C LEU A 353 -21.17 20.84 -6.18
N LEU A 354 -20.10 21.54 -6.60
CA LEU A 354 -18.72 21.06 -6.47
C LEU A 354 -18.24 21.08 -5.00
N GLU A 355 -18.53 22.14 -4.24
CA GLU A 355 -18.19 22.21 -2.81
C GLU A 355 -18.92 21.11 -2.01
N ILE A 356 -20.17 20.80 -2.39
CA ILE A 356 -20.94 19.70 -1.80
C ILE A 356 -20.29 18.36 -2.12
N GLY A 357 -19.84 18.17 -3.36
CA GLY A 357 -19.13 16.97 -3.79
C GLY A 357 -17.83 16.74 -3.01
N GLU A 358 -17.03 17.80 -2.80
CA GLU A 358 -15.82 17.76 -1.97
C GLU A 358 -16.15 17.36 -0.52
N ASP A 359 -17.23 17.91 0.06
CA ASP A 359 -17.64 17.63 1.43
C ASP A 359 -18.10 16.17 1.60
N ILE A 360 -18.86 15.65 0.62
CA ILE A 360 -19.24 14.23 0.56
C ILE A 360 -18.00 13.34 0.45
N TYR A 361 -17.02 13.71 -0.39
CA TYR A 361 -15.76 12.99 -0.49
C TYR A 361 -15.04 12.90 0.87
N LYS A 362 -14.92 14.03 1.60
CA LYS A 362 -14.29 14.06 2.92
C LYS A 362 -14.99 13.14 3.92
N LEU A 363 -16.32 13.06 3.86
CA LEU A 363 -17.12 12.31 4.81
C LEU A 363 -17.27 10.82 4.47
N GLN A 364 -17.24 10.43 3.19
CA GLN A 364 -17.50 9.04 2.79
C GLN A 364 -16.30 8.33 2.15
N CYS A 365 -15.47 9.05 1.40
CA CYS A 365 -14.44 8.45 0.54
C CYS A 365 -13.03 8.60 1.13
N TYR A 366 -12.74 9.74 1.77
CA TYR A 366 -11.42 10.06 2.33
C TYR A 366 -10.94 9.04 3.38
N ALA A 367 -11.87 8.39 4.07
CA ALA A 367 -11.55 7.30 4.99
C ALA A 367 -10.76 6.16 4.33
N CYS A 368 -10.82 6.01 3.00
CA CYS A 368 -10.08 4.99 2.25
C CYS A 368 -9.15 5.55 1.16
N HIS A 369 -9.43 6.75 0.65
CA HIS A 369 -8.75 7.34 -0.49
C HIS A 369 -8.03 8.64 -0.12
N SER A 370 -6.78 8.79 -0.56
CA SER A 370 -6.07 10.07 -0.54
C SER A 370 -6.36 10.89 -1.80
N LEU A 371 -5.98 12.17 -1.81
CA LEU A 371 -5.93 13.01 -3.02
C LEU A 371 -4.47 13.37 -3.28
N GLY A 372 -3.90 12.89 -4.39
CA GLY A 372 -2.49 13.10 -4.73
C GLY A 372 -1.52 12.44 -3.75
N GLY A 373 -2.01 11.51 -2.92
CA GLY A 373 -1.22 10.86 -1.86
C GLY A 373 -0.57 9.57 -2.29
N PHE A 374 0.37 9.07 -1.49
CA PHE A 374 1.11 7.83 -1.80
C PHE A 374 0.22 6.58 -1.80
N ASN A 375 -0.84 6.57 -0.98
CA ASN A 375 -1.65 5.37 -0.73
C ASN A 375 -3.11 5.57 -1.16
N ASN A 376 -3.59 4.68 -2.04
CA ASN A 376 -4.96 4.70 -2.56
C ASN A 376 -5.42 6.05 -3.12
N ASP A 377 -4.54 6.72 -3.88
CA ASP A 377 -4.86 7.97 -4.56
C ASP A 377 -6.12 7.86 -5.41
N LEU A 378 -7.05 8.79 -5.21
CA LEU A 378 -8.28 8.88 -5.96
C LEU A 378 -8.03 9.40 -7.38
N LEU A 379 -7.10 10.34 -7.58
CA LEU A 379 -6.90 11.02 -8.86
C LEU A 379 -6.54 9.98 -9.94
N THR A 380 -5.48 9.22 -9.71
CA THR A 380 -5.05 8.16 -10.63
C THR A 380 -6.15 7.14 -10.92
N ARG A 381 -6.96 6.80 -9.91
CA ARG A 381 -8.02 5.78 -10.03
C ARG A 381 -9.29 6.27 -10.73
N THR A 382 -9.48 7.59 -10.81
CA THR A 382 -10.68 8.20 -11.38
C THR A 382 -10.43 8.95 -12.69
N ALA A 383 -9.16 9.04 -13.11
CA ALA A 383 -8.70 9.78 -14.29
C ALA A 383 -9.41 9.43 -15.60
N ASN A 384 -9.96 8.21 -15.75
CA ASN A 384 -10.60 7.77 -17.00
C ASN A 384 -12.13 7.89 -16.99
N PHE A 385 -12.76 8.24 -15.87
CA PHE A 385 -14.22 8.34 -15.84
C PHE A 385 -14.74 9.58 -16.56
N SER A 386 -15.91 9.43 -17.20
CA SER A 386 -16.80 10.53 -17.56
C SER A 386 -17.89 10.65 -16.49
N LEU A 387 -18.62 11.77 -16.44
CA LEU A 387 -19.64 11.97 -15.42
C LEU A 387 -20.72 10.86 -15.43
N PRO A 388 -21.31 10.47 -16.58
CA PRO A 388 -22.30 9.39 -16.62
C PRO A 388 -21.73 8.04 -16.20
N SER A 389 -20.53 7.67 -16.67
CA SER A 389 -19.92 6.39 -16.32
C SER A 389 -19.52 6.32 -14.85
N PHE A 390 -19.10 7.44 -14.26
CA PHE A 390 -18.79 7.49 -12.84
C PHE A 390 -20.03 7.39 -11.95
N MET A 391 -21.14 8.02 -12.34
CA MET A 391 -22.43 7.90 -11.64
C MET A 391 -22.91 6.45 -11.60
N THR A 392 -22.92 5.75 -12.75
CA THR A 392 -23.26 4.33 -12.83
C THR A 392 -22.31 3.47 -11.99
N TYR A 393 -21.02 3.83 -11.97
CA TYR A 393 -20.02 3.16 -11.15
C TYR A 393 -20.28 3.32 -9.65
N LEU A 394 -20.57 4.55 -9.18
CA LEU A 394 -20.86 4.85 -7.78
C LEU A 394 -22.13 4.14 -7.28
N GLU A 395 -23.15 4.04 -8.11
CA GLU A 395 -24.39 3.31 -7.81
C GLU A 395 -24.14 1.82 -7.50
N LYS A 396 -23.20 1.20 -8.23
CA LYS A 396 -22.86 -0.23 -8.10
C LYS A 396 -21.50 -0.48 -7.45
N ILE A 397 -20.94 0.51 -6.74
CA ILE A 397 -19.54 0.45 -6.31
C ILE A 397 -19.27 -0.73 -5.38
N HIS A 398 -20.18 -1.01 -4.45
CA HIS A 398 -20.05 -2.11 -3.50
C HIS A 398 -20.24 -3.48 -4.16
N GLU A 399 -21.09 -3.58 -5.17
CA GLU A 399 -21.29 -4.81 -5.95
C GLU A 399 -20.06 -5.11 -6.82
N ARG A 400 -19.54 -4.09 -7.52
CA ARG A 400 -18.36 -4.21 -8.38
C ARG A 400 -17.08 -4.42 -7.58
N ARG A 401 -16.99 -3.81 -6.38
CA ARG A 401 -15.82 -3.90 -5.49
C ARG A 401 -16.27 -4.05 -4.06
N TYR A 402 -16.52 -5.31 -3.66
CA TYR A 402 -16.98 -5.65 -2.31
C TYR A 402 -16.17 -5.00 -1.17
N PHE A 403 -14.85 -4.82 -1.35
CA PHE A 403 -13.98 -4.19 -0.35
C PHE A 403 -14.17 -2.66 -0.22
N MET A 404 -14.98 -2.02 -1.05
CA MET A 404 -15.41 -0.63 -0.93
C MET A 404 -16.79 -0.56 -0.27
N PRO A 405 -17.01 0.35 0.69
CA PRO A 405 -18.36 0.62 1.21
C PRO A 405 -19.32 1.07 0.09
N PRO A 406 -20.63 0.81 0.22
CA PRO A 406 -21.63 1.41 -0.65
C PRO A 406 -21.62 2.94 -0.51
N PHE A 407 -21.93 3.63 -1.61
CA PHE A 407 -22.26 5.05 -1.54
C PHE A 407 -23.55 5.21 -0.71
N ALA A 408 -23.54 6.16 0.22
CA ALA A 408 -24.69 6.46 1.06
C ALA A 408 -25.24 7.83 0.68
N GLY A 409 -26.48 7.91 0.20
CA GLY A 409 -27.09 9.19 -0.17
C GLY A 409 -28.02 9.11 -1.38
N SER A 410 -28.63 10.25 -1.68
CA SER A 410 -29.49 10.44 -2.84
C SER A 410 -28.71 10.49 -4.15
N ARG A 411 -29.42 10.33 -5.27
CA ARG A 411 -28.83 10.47 -6.62
C ARG A 411 -28.25 11.86 -6.87
N ASP A 412 -28.84 12.91 -6.30
CA ASP A 412 -28.35 14.28 -6.44
C ASP A 412 -27.04 14.51 -5.66
N GLU A 413 -26.91 13.90 -4.48
CA GLU A 413 -25.67 13.91 -3.69
C GLU A 413 -24.57 13.10 -4.39
N MET A 414 -24.92 11.97 -4.99
CA MET A 414 -24.00 11.20 -5.83
C MET A 414 -23.52 12.03 -7.03
N ARG A 415 -24.43 12.80 -7.65
CA ARG A 415 -24.10 13.72 -8.74
C ARG A 415 -23.16 14.83 -8.29
N ALA A 416 -23.36 15.38 -7.10
CA ALA A 416 -22.45 16.37 -6.53
C ALA A 416 -21.03 15.80 -6.38
N LEU A 417 -20.89 14.61 -5.77
CA LEU A 417 -19.61 13.92 -5.63
C LEU A 417 -18.96 13.64 -6.99
N ALA A 418 -19.72 13.09 -7.93
CA ALA A 418 -19.22 12.74 -9.25
C ALA A 418 -18.80 13.97 -10.06
N SER A 419 -19.56 15.06 -9.97
CA SER A 419 -19.28 16.32 -10.66
C SER A 419 -18.02 16.99 -10.12
N TRP A 420 -17.81 16.95 -8.80
CA TRP A 420 -16.57 17.42 -8.21
C TRP A 420 -15.36 16.59 -8.66
N ILE A 421 -15.44 15.25 -8.60
CA ILE A 421 -14.32 14.39 -9.02
C ILE A 421 -14.02 14.54 -10.52
N VAL A 422 -15.03 14.48 -11.38
CA VAL A 422 -14.83 14.52 -12.84
C VAL A 422 -14.55 15.93 -13.35
N GLY A 423 -15.29 16.91 -12.86
CA GLY A 423 -15.20 18.29 -13.33
C GLY A 423 -14.07 19.08 -12.69
N ASP A 424 -14.02 19.11 -11.36
CA ASP A 424 -13.06 19.94 -10.63
C ASP A 424 -11.67 19.30 -10.58
N LEU A 425 -11.58 18.02 -10.18
CA LEU A 425 -10.28 17.36 -10.06
C LEU A 425 -9.64 16.99 -11.40
N HIS A 426 -10.43 16.58 -12.40
CA HIS A 426 -9.93 16.15 -13.71
C HIS A 426 -10.14 17.17 -14.83
N GLY A 427 -10.81 18.29 -14.58
CA GLY A 427 -11.06 19.33 -15.59
C GLY A 427 -11.95 18.88 -16.75
N LYS A 428 -12.73 17.80 -16.60
CA LYS A 428 -13.53 17.23 -17.69
C LYS A 428 -14.90 17.88 -17.80
N SER A 429 -15.47 17.86 -19.02
CA SER A 429 -16.82 18.39 -19.24
C SER A 429 -17.86 17.65 -18.39
N LEU A 430 -18.72 18.43 -17.73
CA LEU A 430 -19.89 17.95 -17.00
C LEU A 430 -21.15 17.92 -17.87
N GLU A 431 -21.07 18.44 -19.10
CA GLU A 431 -22.15 18.38 -20.06
C GLU A 431 -22.30 16.94 -20.55
N GLN A 432 -23.53 16.42 -20.52
CA GLN A 432 -23.86 15.25 -21.32
C GLN A 432 -23.63 15.66 -22.78
N PRO A 433 -22.93 14.86 -23.60
CA PRO A 433 -22.98 15.08 -25.04
C PRO A 433 -24.47 15.19 -25.39
N GLU A 434 -24.88 16.29 -26.03
CA GLU A 434 -26.18 16.34 -26.72
C GLU A 434 -26.32 15.04 -27.51
N GLU A 435 -27.53 14.48 -27.58
CA GLU A 435 -27.85 13.31 -28.41
C GLU A 435 -27.35 13.50 -29.85
N VAL A 436 -26.07 13.22 -30.08
CA VAL A 436 -25.51 12.98 -31.39
C VAL A 436 -25.97 11.56 -31.69
N ALA A 437 -26.97 11.46 -32.55
CA ALA A 437 -27.58 10.25 -33.11
C ALA A 437 -26.83 8.97 -32.73
N ALA A 438 -27.45 8.16 -31.84
CA ALA A 438 -26.98 6.88 -31.33
C ALA A 438 -25.80 6.27 -32.13
N PRO A 439 -24.56 6.34 -31.63
CA PRO A 439 -23.54 5.40 -32.08
C PRO A 439 -24.01 4.01 -31.66
N ALA A 440 -23.75 3.01 -32.51
CA ALA A 440 -24.25 1.65 -32.35
C ALA A 440 -24.12 1.17 -30.89
N ALA A 441 -25.21 0.67 -30.30
CA ALA A 441 -25.36 0.41 -28.86
C ALA A 441 -24.19 -0.33 -28.18
N GLY A 442 -23.36 -1.06 -28.92
CA GLY A 442 -22.19 -1.76 -28.39
C GLY A 442 -21.01 -0.88 -27.98
N GLU A 443 -20.79 0.28 -28.60
CA GLU A 443 -19.68 1.19 -28.25
C GLU A 443 -19.90 1.79 -26.85
N SER A 444 -21.13 2.26 -26.59
CA SER A 444 -21.53 2.75 -25.26
C SER A 444 -21.42 1.65 -24.21
N VAL A 445 -21.89 0.44 -24.53
CA VAL A 445 -21.78 -0.71 -23.62
C VAL A 445 -20.32 -1.04 -23.31
N PHE A 446 -19.42 -0.96 -24.30
CA PHE A 446 -17.98 -1.14 -24.10
C PHE A 446 -17.38 -0.05 -23.20
N ALA A 447 -17.69 1.21 -23.49
CA ALA A 447 -17.21 2.36 -22.73
C ALA A 447 -17.68 2.34 -21.26
N GLU A 448 -18.89 1.86 -20.99
CA GLU A 448 -19.45 1.83 -19.65
C GLU A 448 -18.98 0.64 -18.80
N ASN A 449 -18.58 -0.47 -19.44
CA ASN A 449 -18.37 -1.73 -18.75
C ASN A 449 -16.97 -2.34 -18.93
N CYS A 450 -16.23 -1.97 -19.98
CA CYS A 450 -15.00 -2.66 -20.36
C CYS A 450 -13.76 -1.74 -20.34
N VAL A 451 -13.92 -0.45 -20.67
CA VAL A 451 -12.80 0.52 -20.78
C VAL A 451 -12.03 0.72 -19.47
N PHE A 452 -12.65 0.34 -18.34
CA PHE A 452 -12.05 0.40 -17.02
C PHE A 452 -10.77 -0.45 -16.87
N CYS A 453 -10.68 -1.58 -17.58
CA CYS A 453 -9.55 -2.51 -17.48
C CYS A 453 -8.60 -2.45 -18.68
N HIS A 454 -9.13 -2.22 -19.88
CA HIS A 454 -8.37 -2.20 -21.13
C HIS A 454 -9.14 -1.40 -22.19
N ASP A 455 -8.42 -0.78 -23.12
CA ASP A 455 -9.02 -0.13 -24.28
C ASP A 455 -9.55 -1.15 -25.31
N ALA A 456 -10.24 -0.63 -26.34
CA ALA A 456 -10.80 -1.44 -27.42
C ALA A 456 -9.72 -2.00 -28.36
N ASP A 457 -8.55 -1.33 -28.45
CA ASP A 457 -7.45 -1.73 -29.33
C ASP A 457 -6.79 -3.02 -28.84
N LEU A 458 -6.52 -3.13 -27.54
CA LEU A 458 -5.99 -4.34 -26.93
C LEU A 458 -6.93 -5.53 -27.11
N ILE A 459 -8.24 -5.29 -27.05
CA ILE A 459 -9.24 -6.35 -27.29
C ILE A 459 -9.25 -6.73 -28.76
N ALA A 460 -9.29 -5.76 -29.67
CA ALA A 460 -9.26 -6.01 -31.10
C ALA A 460 -8.04 -6.85 -31.52
N GLU A 461 -6.86 -6.54 -30.97
CA GLU A 461 -5.63 -7.32 -31.18
C GLU A 461 -5.79 -8.77 -30.71
N ARG A 462 -6.26 -8.99 -29.48
CA ARG A 462 -6.41 -10.34 -28.90
C ARG A 462 -7.56 -11.15 -29.48
N THR A 463 -8.57 -10.49 -30.01
CA THR A 463 -9.74 -11.12 -30.63
C THR A 463 -9.71 -11.08 -32.16
N ASN A 464 -8.59 -10.68 -32.77
CA ASN A 464 -8.44 -10.53 -34.23
C ASN A 464 -8.84 -11.78 -35.04
N SER A 465 -8.69 -12.96 -34.44
CA SER A 465 -8.96 -14.27 -35.03
C SER A 465 -10.29 -14.87 -34.57
N TRP A 466 -11.07 -14.13 -33.79
CA TRP A 466 -12.32 -14.63 -33.20
C TRP A 466 -13.51 -14.16 -34.03
N GLY A 467 -14.41 -15.09 -34.34
CA GLY A 467 -15.71 -14.76 -34.92
C GLY A 467 -16.66 -14.16 -33.89
N ARG A 468 -17.68 -13.45 -34.36
CA ARG A 468 -18.73 -12.79 -33.55
C ARG A 468 -19.31 -13.69 -32.46
N GLU A 469 -19.68 -14.92 -32.81
CA GLU A 469 -20.31 -15.89 -31.90
C GLU A 469 -19.36 -16.31 -30.78
N LYS A 470 -18.05 -16.35 -31.07
CA LYS A 470 -17.03 -16.66 -30.06
C LYS A 470 -16.85 -15.49 -29.09
N ILE A 471 -16.79 -14.25 -29.58
CA ILE A 471 -16.74 -13.05 -28.75
C ILE A 471 -18.01 -12.96 -27.87
N ARG A 472 -19.17 -13.17 -28.47
CA ARG A 472 -20.46 -13.16 -27.76
C ARG A 472 -20.55 -14.20 -26.65
N SER A 473 -20.08 -15.43 -26.91
CA SER A 473 -20.04 -16.51 -25.92
C SER A 473 -19.03 -16.21 -24.81
N ALA A 474 -17.88 -15.61 -25.15
CA ALA A 474 -16.86 -15.23 -24.19
C ALA A 474 -17.33 -14.19 -23.18
N LEU A 475 -18.23 -13.27 -23.57
CA LEU A 475 -18.82 -12.29 -22.64
C LEU A 475 -19.51 -12.94 -21.43
N ASN A 476 -20.02 -14.17 -21.57
CA ASN A 476 -20.64 -14.90 -20.46
C ASN A 476 -19.63 -15.58 -19.52
N ASN A 477 -18.35 -15.69 -19.90
CA ASN A 477 -17.33 -16.44 -19.19
C ASN A 477 -15.94 -15.76 -19.30
N LEU A 478 -15.88 -14.43 -19.15
CA LEU A 478 -14.64 -13.66 -19.21
C LEU A 478 -13.66 -14.07 -18.11
N SER A 479 -14.18 -14.45 -16.93
CA SER A 479 -13.40 -14.89 -15.78
C SER A 479 -12.62 -16.19 -16.04
N ALA A 480 -13.11 -17.02 -16.97
CA ALA A 480 -12.41 -18.21 -17.41
C ALA A 480 -11.23 -17.90 -18.36
N LEU A 481 -11.27 -16.77 -19.06
CA LEU A 481 -10.18 -16.29 -19.91
C LEU A 481 -9.10 -15.56 -19.09
N ASN A 482 -9.54 -14.77 -18.11
CA ASN A 482 -8.67 -14.11 -17.15
C ASN A 482 -9.43 -13.97 -15.82
N PRO A 483 -8.96 -14.56 -14.71
CA PRO A 483 -9.61 -14.45 -13.41
C PRO A 483 -9.79 -13.01 -12.90
N ALA A 484 -9.04 -12.05 -13.43
CA ALA A 484 -9.16 -10.63 -13.11
C ALA A 484 -10.27 -9.90 -13.91
N MET A 485 -10.89 -10.56 -14.90
CA MET A 485 -12.01 -10.04 -15.68
C MET A 485 -13.31 -10.71 -15.21
N PRO A 486 -14.22 -9.99 -14.53
CA PRO A 486 -15.52 -10.56 -14.17
C PRO A 486 -16.34 -10.84 -15.44
N ASP A 487 -17.24 -11.84 -15.38
CA ASP A 487 -18.17 -12.14 -16.46
C ASP A 487 -19.10 -10.95 -16.70
N PHE A 488 -19.44 -10.68 -17.96
CA PHE A 488 -20.26 -9.52 -18.28
C PHE A 488 -21.73 -9.81 -17.99
N GLU A 489 -22.30 -9.13 -17.00
CA GLU A 489 -23.68 -9.31 -16.54
C GLU A 489 -24.73 -8.47 -17.30
N GLY A 490 -24.36 -7.88 -18.45
CA GLY A 490 -25.31 -7.16 -19.31
C GLY A 490 -26.46 -8.05 -19.79
N SER A 491 -27.58 -7.42 -20.16
CA SER A 491 -28.69 -8.08 -20.84
C SER A 491 -28.23 -8.77 -22.12
N GLU A 492 -29.00 -9.73 -22.61
CA GLU A 492 -28.68 -10.43 -23.86
C GLU A 492 -28.55 -9.45 -25.03
N ALA A 493 -29.36 -8.39 -25.06
CA ALA A 493 -29.28 -7.33 -26.07
C ALA A 493 -27.98 -6.52 -25.98
N GLU A 494 -27.53 -6.15 -24.77
CA GLU A 494 -26.26 -5.44 -24.57
C GLU A 494 -25.06 -6.30 -24.96
N LYS A 495 -25.12 -7.60 -24.66
CA LYS A 495 -24.07 -8.54 -25.04
C LYS A 495 -24.00 -8.76 -26.56
N GLU A 496 -25.14 -8.83 -27.25
CA GLU A 496 -25.18 -8.87 -28.71
C GLU A 496 -24.58 -7.59 -29.30
N ALA A 497 -25.02 -6.43 -28.82
CA ALA A 497 -24.52 -5.14 -29.29
C ALA A 497 -23.02 -4.98 -29.05
N LEU A 498 -22.51 -5.38 -27.87
CA LEU A 498 -21.10 -5.35 -27.54
C LEU A 498 -20.26 -6.28 -28.44
N ALA A 499 -20.76 -7.48 -28.72
CA ALA A 499 -20.09 -8.40 -29.64
C ALA A 499 -20.04 -7.82 -31.07
N ASP A 500 -21.13 -7.21 -31.54
CA ASP A 500 -21.18 -6.53 -32.84
C ASP A 500 -20.18 -5.38 -32.92
N TYR A 501 -20.10 -4.56 -31.87
CA TYR A 501 -19.13 -3.48 -31.78
C TYR A 501 -17.69 -4.00 -31.82
N LEU A 502 -17.33 -5.00 -31.00
CA LEU A 502 -15.96 -5.52 -30.93
C LEU A 502 -15.49 -6.17 -32.24
N VAL A 503 -16.39 -6.87 -32.94
CA VAL A 503 -16.10 -7.42 -34.27
C VAL A 503 -15.91 -6.31 -35.28
N THR A 504 -16.81 -5.32 -35.29
CA THR A 504 -16.74 -4.19 -36.22
C THR A 504 -15.53 -3.31 -35.95
N TYR A 505 -15.18 -3.09 -34.70
CA TYR A 505 -14.00 -2.34 -34.28
C TYR A 505 -12.71 -3.07 -34.68
N GLY A 506 -12.65 -4.40 -34.51
CA GLY A 506 -11.54 -5.22 -35.01
C GLY A 506 -11.48 -5.39 -36.54
N GLN A 507 -12.56 -5.05 -37.26
CA GLN A 507 -12.65 -5.08 -38.73
C GLN A 507 -12.56 -3.71 -39.39
N ALA A 508 -12.77 -2.63 -38.63
CA ALA A 508 -12.52 -1.28 -39.09
C ALA A 508 -11.05 -1.22 -39.52
N PRO A 509 -10.73 -0.51 -40.62
CA PRO A 509 -9.35 -0.24 -40.94
C PRO A 509 -8.84 0.72 -39.86
N THR A 510 -8.39 0.17 -38.74
CA THR A 510 -7.27 0.77 -38.03
C THR A 510 -6.23 0.97 -39.12
N SER A 511 -5.79 2.21 -39.30
CA SER A 511 -4.59 2.47 -40.10
C SER A 511 -3.54 1.54 -39.54
N ALA A 512 -3.27 0.43 -40.24
CA ALA A 512 -2.30 -0.55 -39.81
C ALA A 512 -1.03 0.27 -39.51
N PRO A 513 -0.50 0.21 -38.28
CA PRO A 513 0.80 0.79 -38.01
C PRO A 513 1.73 0.27 -39.11
N ALA A 514 2.43 1.16 -39.83
CA ALA A 514 3.35 0.72 -40.88
C ALA A 514 4.25 -0.36 -40.25
N ALA A 515 4.46 -1.52 -40.89
CA ALA A 515 4.93 -2.75 -40.23
C ALA A 515 6.06 -2.57 -39.18
N GLY A 516 6.95 -1.59 -39.35
CA GLY A 516 7.97 -1.23 -38.35
C GLY A 516 7.47 -0.65 -37.01
N GLU A 517 6.32 0.03 -36.98
CA GLU A 517 5.69 0.58 -35.77
C GLU A 517 5.20 -0.52 -34.84
N ALA A 518 4.49 -1.52 -35.39
CA ALA A 518 4.07 -2.70 -34.65
C ALA A 518 5.28 -3.47 -34.10
N ILE A 519 6.32 -3.65 -34.92
CA ILE A 519 7.57 -4.29 -34.52
C ILE A 519 8.24 -3.52 -33.37
N PHE A 520 8.26 -2.18 -33.42
CA PHE A 520 8.80 -1.35 -32.35
C PHE A 520 7.98 -1.46 -31.05
N ALA A 521 6.65 -1.42 -31.15
CA ALA A 521 5.73 -1.53 -30.02
C ALA A 521 5.92 -2.86 -29.27
N GLU A 522 6.03 -3.97 -30.02
CA GLU A 522 6.18 -5.31 -29.44
C GLU A 522 7.56 -5.57 -28.83
N ASN A 523 8.63 -5.05 -29.45
CA ASN A 523 10.00 -5.48 -29.14
C ASN A 523 10.85 -4.42 -28.43
N CYS A 524 10.45 -3.15 -28.43
CA CYS A 524 11.29 -2.04 -28.00
C CYS A 524 10.63 -1.12 -26.96
N VAL A 525 9.29 -0.93 -27.04
CA VAL A 525 8.54 0.00 -26.16
C VAL A 525 8.66 -0.33 -24.68
N PHE A 526 8.86 -1.61 -24.34
CA PHE A 526 8.99 -2.07 -22.96
C PHE A 526 10.15 -1.41 -22.20
N CYS A 527 11.21 -1.01 -22.92
CA CYS A 527 12.39 -0.41 -22.32
C CYS A 527 12.48 1.10 -22.56
N HIS A 528 12.00 1.60 -23.71
CA HIS A 528 12.07 3.02 -24.06
C HIS A 528 11.03 3.39 -25.13
N GLU A 529 10.55 4.64 -25.06
CA GLU A 529 9.65 5.20 -26.08
C GLU A 529 10.41 5.54 -27.38
N ALA A 530 9.67 5.63 -28.50
CA ALA A 530 10.24 5.93 -29.83
C ALA A 530 10.94 7.30 -29.87
N THR A 531 10.42 8.26 -29.12
CA THR A 531 10.96 9.62 -28.96
C THR A 531 12.40 9.61 -28.44
N LEU A 532 12.70 8.83 -27.41
CA LEU A 532 14.05 8.70 -26.85
C LEU A 532 15.06 8.12 -27.86
N ILE A 533 14.61 7.20 -28.71
CA ILE A 533 15.43 6.60 -29.77
C ILE A 533 15.72 7.64 -30.86
N THR A 534 14.74 8.46 -31.21
CA THR A 534 14.89 9.49 -32.25
C THR A 534 15.86 10.59 -31.83
N GLU A 535 15.89 10.95 -30.54
CA GLU A 535 16.89 11.88 -30.01
C GLU A 535 18.32 11.33 -30.10
N ARG A 536 18.53 10.04 -29.81
CA ARG A 536 19.85 9.40 -29.86
C ARG A 536 20.31 9.04 -31.27
N THR A 537 19.36 8.78 -32.17
CA THR A 537 19.62 8.48 -33.58
C THR A 537 19.52 9.73 -34.47
N ASN A 538 19.37 10.91 -33.87
CA ASN A 538 19.33 12.18 -34.60
C ASN A 538 20.58 12.34 -35.49
N GLY A 539 20.35 12.64 -36.78
CA GLY A 539 21.39 12.72 -37.81
C GLY A 539 21.89 11.36 -38.34
N TRP A 540 21.34 10.22 -37.92
CA TRP A 540 21.66 8.92 -38.51
C TRP A 540 20.83 8.70 -39.78
N GLY A 541 21.51 8.28 -40.86
CA GLY A 541 20.82 7.80 -42.05
C GLY A 541 20.18 6.42 -41.81
N ARG A 542 19.10 6.13 -42.54
CA ARG A 542 18.34 4.87 -42.48
C ARG A 542 19.21 3.61 -42.48
N GLU A 543 20.22 3.54 -43.37
CA GLU A 543 21.16 2.40 -43.44
C GLU A 543 21.99 2.20 -42.16
N LYS A 544 22.33 3.29 -41.47
CA LYS A 544 23.04 3.23 -40.19
C LYS A 544 22.12 2.65 -39.10
N ILE A 545 20.86 3.09 -39.05
CA ILE A 545 19.84 2.54 -38.13
C ILE A 545 19.66 1.05 -38.39
N ARG A 546 19.51 0.64 -39.65
CA ARG A 546 19.37 -0.76 -40.04
C ARG A 546 20.54 -1.64 -39.62
N SER A 547 21.78 -1.15 -39.79
CA SER A 547 22.99 -1.86 -39.37
C SER A 547 23.10 -1.99 -37.85
N ALA A 548 22.65 -0.96 -37.11
CA ALA A 548 22.68 -0.94 -35.65
C ALA A 548 21.75 -1.98 -35.03
N LEU A 549 20.61 -2.29 -35.66
CA LEU A 549 19.67 -3.32 -35.20
C LEU A 549 20.31 -4.71 -35.08
N ASN A 550 21.39 -5.00 -35.81
CA ASN A 550 22.12 -6.27 -35.72
C ASN A 550 23.11 -6.33 -34.54
N SER A 551 23.38 -5.22 -33.86
CA SER A 551 24.42 -5.12 -32.82
C SER A 551 24.08 -4.06 -31.76
N LEU A 552 22.82 -4.06 -31.30
CA LEU A 552 22.32 -3.12 -30.28
C LEU A 552 23.08 -3.25 -28.96
N SER A 553 23.49 -4.46 -28.59
CA SER A 553 24.28 -4.76 -27.40
C SER A 553 25.66 -4.10 -27.42
N ALA A 554 26.20 -3.83 -28.59
CA ALA A 554 27.44 -3.09 -28.76
C ALA A 554 27.27 -1.57 -28.55
N LEU A 555 26.06 -1.05 -28.74
CA LEU A 555 25.72 0.36 -28.47
C LEU A 555 25.35 0.57 -27.00
N ASN A 556 24.66 -0.40 -26.41
CA ASN A 556 24.34 -0.42 -24.98
C ASN A 556 24.26 -1.87 -24.49
N PRO A 557 25.13 -2.31 -23.56
CA PRO A 557 25.13 -3.69 -23.06
C PRO A 557 23.81 -4.15 -22.42
N ALA A 558 22.94 -3.20 -22.02
CA ALA A 558 21.62 -3.49 -21.48
C ALA A 558 20.54 -3.73 -22.55
N MET A 559 20.86 -3.54 -23.84
CA MET A 559 19.96 -3.81 -24.97
C MET A 559 20.41 -5.09 -25.68
N PRO A 560 19.59 -6.16 -25.72
CA PRO A 560 19.89 -7.33 -26.54
C PRO A 560 19.85 -6.97 -28.03
N ASP A 561 20.63 -7.67 -28.86
CA ASP A 561 20.58 -7.52 -30.32
C ASP A 561 19.21 -7.93 -30.85
N PHE A 562 18.68 -7.22 -31.85
CA PHE A 562 17.33 -7.50 -32.34
C PHE A 562 17.35 -8.76 -33.23
N GLU A 563 16.63 -9.80 -32.80
CA GLU A 563 16.59 -11.12 -33.44
C GLU A 563 15.53 -11.28 -34.55
N GLY A 564 14.80 -10.21 -34.90
CA GLY A 564 13.80 -10.21 -35.96
C GLY A 564 14.34 -10.59 -37.34
N SER A 565 13.46 -10.96 -38.28
CA SER A 565 13.86 -11.30 -39.65
C SER A 565 14.48 -10.09 -40.36
N ASP A 566 15.20 -10.31 -41.46
CA ASP A 566 15.76 -9.17 -42.21
C ASP A 566 14.67 -8.22 -42.70
N SER A 567 13.50 -8.74 -43.07
CA SER A 567 12.34 -7.92 -43.45
C SER A 567 11.82 -7.07 -42.27
N ASP A 568 11.80 -7.64 -41.06
CA ASP A 568 11.35 -6.92 -39.85
C ASP A 568 12.33 -5.79 -39.50
N LYS A 569 13.62 -6.06 -39.67
CA LYS A 569 14.67 -5.07 -39.47
C LYS A 569 14.64 -3.95 -40.52
N GLU A 570 14.32 -4.26 -41.78
CA GLU A 570 14.09 -3.24 -42.80
C GLU A 570 12.89 -2.36 -42.42
N ALA A 571 11.76 -2.96 -42.07
CA ALA A 571 10.54 -2.24 -41.70
C ALA A 571 10.74 -1.36 -40.46
N LEU A 572 11.43 -1.89 -39.44
CA LEU A 572 11.77 -1.15 -38.22
C LEU A 572 12.74 0.01 -38.50
N ALA A 573 13.71 -0.18 -39.39
CA ALA A 573 14.62 0.89 -39.80
C ALA A 573 13.91 2.01 -40.57
N ASP A 574 12.95 1.66 -41.44
CA ASP A 574 12.12 2.64 -42.17
C ASP A 574 11.24 3.45 -41.21
N TYR A 575 10.63 2.78 -40.23
CA TYR A 575 9.82 3.43 -39.19
C TYR A 575 10.65 4.43 -38.36
N LEU A 576 11.80 4.00 -37.84
CA LEU A 576 12.66 4.87 -37.03
C LEU A 576 13.28 6.02 -37.86
N ALA A 577 13.59 5.78 -39.13
CA ALA A 577 14.09 6.82 -40.03
C ALA A 577 13.03 7.88 -40.38
N ALA A 578 11.75 7.50 -40.43
CA ALA A 578 10.64 8.42 -40.69
C ALA A 578 10.41 9.40 -39.53
N PHE A 579 10.56 8.94 -38.29
CA PHE A 579 10.49 9.82 -37.11
C PHE A 579 11.62 10.86 -37.07
N ASN A 580 12.82 10.52 -37.57
CA ASN A 580 13.95 11.45 -37.64
C ASN A 580 13.78 12.56 -38.71
N GLN A 581 12.69 12.55 -39.49
CA GLN A 581 12.41 13.51 -40.57
C GLN A 581 11.21 14.45 -40.28
N ALA A 582 10.53 14.31 -39.14
CA ALA A 582 9.43 15.21 -38.76
C ALA A 582 9.97 16.58 -38.28
N PRO A 583 9.35 17.72 -38.68
CA PRO A 583 9.79 19.03 -38.21
C PRO A 583 9.54 19.17 -36.70
N PRO A 584 10.45 19.80 -35.93
CA PRO A 584 10.32 19.87 -34.49
C PRO A 584 9.07 20.68 -34.07
N PRO A 585 8.43 20.30 -32.95
CA PRO A 585 7.31 21.06 -32.38
C PRO A 585 7.74 22.49 -32.00
N PRO A 586 6.80 23.44 -31.91
CA PRO A 586 7.12 24.84 -31.62
C PRO A 586 7.82 24.98 -30.25
N PRO A 587 8.78 25.92 -30.11
CA PRO A 587 9.57 26.04 -28.89
C PRO A 587 8.71 26.45 -27.69
N VAL A 588 8.77 25.64 -26.62
CA VAL A 588 8.18 25.94 -25.31
C VAL A 588 9.04 27.00 -24.61
N SER A 589 8.41 27.96 -23.95
CA SER A 589 9.14 29.04 -23.27
C SER A 589 9.90 28.53 -22.04
N GLY A 590 11.11 29.02 -21.81
CA GLY A 590 11.93 28.64 -20.64
C GLY A 590 11.26 28.92 -19.29
N GLU A 591 10.38 29.93 -19.24
CA GLU A 591 9.59 30.27 -18.06
C GLU A 591 8.55 29.20 -17.74
N THR A 592 7.85 28.69 -18.75
CA THR A 592 6.89 27.58 -18.60
C THR A 592 7.58 26.32 -18.11
N ILE A 593 8.73 25.99 -18.71
CA ILE A 593 9.53 24.83 -18.32
C ILE A 593 9.97 24.95 -16.86
N PHE A 594 10.39 26.15 -16.44
CA PHE A 594 10.77 26.41 -15.05
C PHE A 594 9.58 26.25 -14.09
N ALA A 595 8.41 26.78 -14.45
CA ALA A 595 7.19 26.72 -13.65
C ALA A 595 6.74 25.27 -13.38
N GLU A 596 6.80 24.43 -14.40
CA GLU A 596 6.34 23.03 -14.33
C GLU A 596 7.33 22.13 -13.59
N ASN A 597 8.64 22.38 -13.75
CA ASN A 597 9.66 21.41 -13.35
C ASN A 597 10.51 21.84 -12.14
N CYS A 598 10.50 23.12 -11.76
CA CYS A 598 11.46 23.65 -10.78
C CYS A 598 10.83 24.42 -9.61
N VAL A 599 9.66 25.04 -9.80
CA VAL A 599 9.01 25.90 -8.80
C VAL A 599 8.58 25.14 -7.54
N PHE A 600 8.35 23.84 -7.62
CA PHE A 600 8.00 23.01 -6.47
C PHE A 600 9.06 23.03 -5.35
N CYS A 601 10.34 23.21 -5.71
CA CYS A 601 11.45 23.18 -4.76
C CYS A 601 12.12 24.54 -4.56
N HIS A 602 12.22 25.38 -5.61
CA HIS A 602 12.99 26.61 -5.60
C HIS A 602 12.30 27.74 -6.38
N GLU A 603 12.34 28.96 -5.85
CA GLU A 603 11.96 30.16 -6.60
C GLU A 603 13.07 30.58 -7.58
N ALA A 604 12.68 31.18 -8.70
CA ALA A 604 13.62 31.64 -9.73
C ALA A 604 14.67 32.63 -9.19
N THR A 605 14.27 33.47 -8.22
CA THR A 605 15.12 34.44 -7.51
C THR A 605 16.23 33.76 -6.70
N LEU A 606 15.91 32.68 -5.99
CA LEU A 606 16.88 31.90 -5.21
C LEU A 606 17.92 31.23 -6.11
N ILE A 607 17.50 30.75 -7.28
CA ILE A 607 18.40 30.17 -8.26
C ILE A 607 19.29 31.26 -8.85
N ALA A 608 18.72 32.42 -9.20
CA ALA A 608 19.47 33.55 -9.72
C ALA A 608 20.58 34.04 -8.75
N GLU A 609 20.32 34.03 -7.44
CA GLU A 609 21.34 34.33 -6.43
C GLU A 609 22.48 33.30 -6.43
N ARG A 610 22.15 32.01 -6.55
CA ARG A 610 23.14 30.91 -6.51
C ARG A 610 23.94 30.75 -7.81
N THR A 611 23.34 31.09 -8.95
CA THR A 611 23.99 31.05 -10.26
C THR A 611 24.56 32.41 -10.66
N ASN A 612 24.57 33.38 -9.75
CA ASN A 612 25.16 34.70 -9.98
C ASN A 612 26.64 34.57 -10.41
N GLY A 613 26.99 35.21 -11.51
CA GLY A 613 28.32 35.12 -12.15
C GLY A 613 28.56 33.84 -12.98
N TRP A 614 27.56 32.98 -13.16
CA TRP A 614 27.66 31.85 -14.09
C TRP A 614 27.31 32.31 -15.51
N GLY A 615 28.09 31.86 -16.50
CA GLY A 615 27.72 32.02 -17.90
C GLY A 615 26.58 31.07 -18.30
N ARG A 616 25.79 31.44 -19.31
CA ARG A 616 24.71 30.62 -19.89
C ARG A 616 25.10 29.16 -20.09
N GLU A 617 26.27 28.92 -20.67
CA GLU A 617 26.77 27.56 -20.96
C GLU A 617 27.04 26.73 -19.70
N LYS A 618 27.45 27.39 -18.62
CA LYS A 618 27.64 26.75 -17.31
C LYS A 618 26.30 26.36 -16.68
N ILE A 619 25.29 27.21 -16.79
CA ILE A 619 23.92 26.90 -16.35
C ILE A 619 23.37 25.72 -17.14
N ARG A 620 23.49 25.76 -18.48
CA ARG A 620 23.07 24.66 -19.37
C ARG A 620 23.74 23.33 -19.00
N THR A 621 25.04 23.35 -18.73
CA THR A 621 25.78 22.14 -18.34
C THR A 621 25.30 21.62 -16.97
N ALA A 622 25.06 22.52 -16.01
CA ALA A 622 24.58 22.17 -14.68
C ALA A 622 23.19 21.51 -14.69
N LEU A 623 22.30 21.88 -15.62
CA LEU A 623 20.99 21.22 -15.76
C LEU A 623 21.11 19.71 -16.00
N ASN A 624 22.20 19.23 -16.62
CA ASN A 624 22.43 17.80 -16.87
C ASN A 624 23.05 17.06 -15.66
N ALA A 625 23.36 17.77 -14.57
CA ALA A 625 24.08 17.24 -13.43
C ALA A 625 23.68 17.95 -12.12
N LEU A 626 22.40 18.30 -11.96
CA LEU A 626 21.87 18.95 -10.76
C LEU A 626 22.06 18.08 -9.51
N SER A 627 21.97 16.77 -9.66
CA SER A 627 22.22 15.77 -8.61
C SER A 627 23.63 15.84 -8.05
N THR A 628 24.60 16.27 -8.86
CA THR A 628 25.99 16.47 -8.44
C THR A 628 26.18 17.75 -7.63
N LEU A 629 25.30 18.74 -7.83
CA LEU A 629 25.27 19.98 -7.04
C LEU A 629 24.50 19.79 -5.73
N ASN A 630 23.43 18.99 -5.76
CA ASN A 630 22.68 18.56 -4.59
C ASN A 630 22.02 17.19 -4.85
N PRO A 631 22.33 16.14 -4.07
CA PRO A 631 21.74 14.82 -4.27
C PRO A 631 20.21 14.76 -4.18
N ALA A 632 19.57 15.78 -3.61
CA ALA A 632 18.12 15.90 -3.52
C ALA A 632 17.47 16.57 -4.76
N MET A 633 18.27 17.01 -5.74
CA MET A 633 17.78 17.56 -7.02
C MET A 633 18.04 16.53 -8.12
N PRO A 634 17.00 15.94 -8.76
CA PRO A 634 17.21 15.11 -9.94
C PRO A 634 17.76 15.94 -11.09
N ASP A 635 18.55 15.32 -11.97
CA ASP A 635 19.04 15.97 -13.19
C ASP A 635 17.84 16.31 -14.11
N PHE A 636 17.91 17.43 -14.83
CA PHE A 636 16.80 17.85 -15.68
C PHE A 636 16.74 16.99 -16.95
N GLU A 637 15.66 16.24 -17.12
CA GLU A 637 15.49 15.24 -18.19
C GLU A 637 14.83 15.77 -19.47
N GLY A 638 14.58 17.08 -19.57
CA GLY A 638 13.99 17.69 -20.78
C GLY A 638 14.88 17.59 -22.03
N SER A 639 14.26 17.80 -23.20
CA SER A 639 14.92 17.82 -24.50
C SER A 639 16.01 18.88 -24.58
N THR A 640 16.88 18.78 -25.59
CA THR A 640 17.94 19.79 -25.79
C THR A 640 17.35 21.19 -25.98
N ALA A 641 16.24 21.32 -26.72
CA ALA A 641 15.58 22.62 -26.93
C ALA A 641 15.01 23.20 -25.63
N GLU A 642 14.41 22.36 -24.78
CA GLU A 642 13.89 22.78 -23.47
C GLU A 642 15.02 23.16 -22.52
N LYS A 643 16.15 22.45 -22.55
CA LYS A 643 17.36 22.81 -21.80
C LYS A 643 17.95 24.14 -22.21
N GLU A 644 17.98 24.41 -23.52
CA GLU A 644 18.43 25.70 -24.04
C GLU A 644 17.49 26.83 -23.61
N ALA A 645 16.17 26.64 -23.76
CA ALA A 645 15.16 27.60 -23.35
C ALA A 645 15.17 27.87 -21.83
N LEU A 646 15.32 26.82 -21.02
CA LEU A 646 15.41 26.91 -19.57
C LEU A 646 16.71 27.58 -19.13
N ALA A 647 17.84 27.25 -19.75
CA ALA A 647 19.12 27.91 -19.48
C ALA A 647 19.09 29.40 -19.85
N ASP A 648 18.44 29.77 -20.96
CA ASP A 648 18.19 31.14 -21.35
C ASP A 648 17.35 31.90 -20.32
N PHE A 649 16.24 31.30 -19.88
CA PHE A 649 15.40 31.89 -18.84
C PHE A 649 16.14 32.07 -17.52
N LEU A 650 16.83 31.05 -17.02
CA LEU A 650 17.59 31.16 -15.77
C LEU A 650 18.74 32.18 -15.88
N PHE A 651 19.36 32.29 -17.04
CA PHE A 651 20.39 33.29 -17.29
C PHE A 651 19.82 34.72 -17.27
N THR A 652 18.64 34.97 -17.85
CA THR A 652 18.01 36.31 -17.80
C THR A 652 17.60 36.70 -16.37
N GLN A 653 17.20 35.73 -15.53
CA GLN A 653 16.93 35.98 -14.11
C GLN A 653 18.20 36.40 -13.34
N THR A 654 19.38 35.89 -13.69
CA THR A 654 20.66 36.26 -13.03
C THR A 654 21.16 37.66 -13.37
N GLN A 655 20.77 38.22 -14.53
CA GLN A 655 21.22 39.56 -14.95
C GLN A 655 20.34 40.70 -14.41
N GLY A 656 19.28 40.39 -13.66
CA GLY A 656 18.39 41.39 -13.09
C GLY A 656 17.59 42.13 -14.15
N GLY A 657 16.72 41.42 -14.88
CA GLY A 657 15.56 41.99 -15.57
C GLY A 657 15.77 43.33 -16.30
N GLN A 658 16.80 43.44 -17.15
CA GLN A 658 16.86 44.47 -18.18
C GLN A 658 16.93 43.78 -19.54
N LEU A 659 15.76 43.82 -20.22
CA LEU A 659 15.41 43.46 -21.60
C LEU A 659 16.52 42.86 -22.48
#